data_AF-A0A8K0W305-F1
#
_entry.id   AF-A0A8K0W305-F1
#
_cell.length_a   1.000
_cell.length_b   1.000
_cell.length_c   1.000
_cell.angle_alpha   90.00
_cell.angle_beta   90.00
_cell.angle_gamma   90.00
#
_symmetry.space_group_name_H-M   'P 1'
#
loop_
_entity.id
_entity.type
_entity.pdbx_description
1 polymer ?
#
loop_
_entity_poly.entity_id
_entity_poly.type
_entity_poly.pdbx_seq_one_letter_code
_entity_poly.pdbx_strand_id
1 'polypeptide(L)'
;MATTTQDLIVAPVETEKDLVQANYCVSEAFGRQAKDAVWMLMNPGWDSEVGQALNAQSLIKRWKSTTANKDGKPNTVFLKATLPDTETGERRVVGLAIWAQLSYVDGHGDPFTGDMTEPLSALEDADRRFADQMFRSLWKRRIEYVKEVSKSGREPPAIFVLDMCAVDPAFQRRGIAGKLVQAGLDEAKRRGDLECTTEGSAMGREVYRRLGFHDEGVGDIHYDVDEEFAKRDKPPNVFLRTGLTAFTIRLSTLVWHITPPRRVSSQRQESTNSSCPVKATTFTMTIVDIHTHVYPPKYMELLRSRSTVPYVRTFADAPDSARLIILPGEDDPSTPSTSRGRPIGSEYYEIKEKIAFMDLHKIDKSVISLANPWLDFLPAEEAGDAAQKINDDVNDQCSQYPGRLYFFGTLPLSASTETITAEIERLSTLKYARGVIMGTSGLGQGLDDAKLDPVYAALEKHRQLIFLHPHYGLPASVYGPRASDYGHVLPLALGFPLETTIAVARMLLSGVWDRFTGLDVLLAHSGGTLPFLAGRIESCILHDGHLKHSGRTEGRRDVWDILKKNIYLDAVIYSEVGLKAALDASGSDRLLFGTDHPFFPPLEEDAKEWHSVNANYGAISKAFASDDKKAQDVLGGNAVRILRLT
;
A
#
# COMPACT_ATOMS: atom_id res chain seq x y z
N MET A 1 -38.85 -4.74 -6.10
CA MET A 1 -39.28 -3.34 -5.95
C MET A 1 -38.27 -2.64 -5.06
N ALA A 2 -37.46 -1.75 -5.64
CA ALA A 2 -36.50 -0.95 -4.88
C ALA A 2 -37.26 0.09 -4.05
N THR A 3 -37.22 -0.04 -2.72
CA THR A 3 -37.68 1.04 -1.83
C THR A 3 -36.66 2.17 -1.92
N THR A 4 -37.09 3.29 -2.50
CA THR A 4 -36.31 4.51 -2.65
C THR A 4 -35.87 5.04 -1.28
N THR A 5 -34.64 5.50 -1.20
CA THR A 5 -33.97 6.12 -0.03
C THR A 5 -34.61 7.43 0.46
N GLN A 6 -35.76 7.82 -0.10
CA GLN A 6 -36.44 9.10 0.09
C GLN A 6 -37.18 9.20 1.44
N ASP A 7 -37.55 8.08 2.07
CA ASP A 7 -38.36 8.09 3.32
C ASP A 7 -37.55 7.90 4.62
N LEU A 8 -36.22 7.77 4.54
CA LEU A 8 -35.36 7.59 5.70
C LEU A 8 -35.07 8.93 6.40
N ILE A 9 -35.50 9.06 7.66
CA ILE A 9 -35.28 10.25 8.49
C ILE A 9 -34.29 9.91 9.62
N VAL A 10 -33.24 10.73 9.77
CA VAL A 10 -32.32 10.71 10.91
C VAL A 10 -32.60 11.95 11.75
N ALA A 11 -32.85 11.76 13.04
CA ALA A 11 -33.15 12.84 13.99
C ALA A 11 -32.65 12.47 15.40
N PRO A 12 -32.53 13.43 16.33
CA PRO A 12 -32.30 13.13 17.73
C PRO A 12 -33.38 12.21 18.32
N VAL A 13 -33.01 11.42 19.32
CA VAL A 13 -33.97 10.72 20.19
C VAL A 13 -34.77 11.75 20.98
N GLU A 14 -36.09 11.56 21.04
CA GLU A 14 -37.02 12.50 21.67
C GLU A 14 -37.80 11.86 22.82
N THR A 15 -37.99 10.54 22.76
CA THR A 15 -38.83 9.80 23.71
C THR A 15 -38.16 8.52 24.20
N GLU A 16 -38.61 8.03 25.36
CA GLU A 16 -38.20 6.70 25.85
C GLU A 16 -38.61 5.58 24.90
N LYS A 17 -39.76 5.72 24.21
CA LYS A 17 -40.23 4.77 23.18
C LYS A 17 -39.21 4.61 22.04
N ASP A 18 -38.51 5.69 21.67
CA ASP A 18 -37.44 5.61 20.66
C ASP A 18 -36.30 4.73 21.13
N LEU A 19 -35.89 4.85 22.41
CA LEU A 19 -34.79 4.08 22.98
C LEU A 19 -35.14 2.62 23.20
N VAL A 20 -36.41 2.31 23.50
CA VAL A 20 -36.89 0.92 23.53
C VAL A 20 -36.77 0.28 22.15
N GLN A 21 -37.22 0.95 21.09
CA GLN A 21 -37.08 0.42 19.71
C GLN A 21 -35.61 0.41 19.24
N ALA A 22 -34.82 1.39 19.65
CA ALA A 22 -33.39 1.43 19.36
C ALA A 22 -32.64 0.27 20.03
N ASN A 23 -33.01 -0.09 21.26
CA ASN A 23 -32.43 -1.24 21.97
C ASN A 23 -32.68 -2.56 21.23
N TYR A 24 -33.85 -2.70 20.61
CA TYR A 24 -34.12 -3.83 19.73
C TYR A 24 -33.11 -3.88 18.57
N CYS A 25 -32.88 -2.75 17.88
CA CYS A 25 -31.88 -2.67 16.80
C CYS A 25 -30.46 -3.04 17.29
N VAL A 26 -30.08 -2.57 18.48
CA VAL A 26 -28.79 -2.90 19.14
C VAL A 26 -28.67 -4.40 19.39
N SER A 27 -29.72 -5.01 19.91
CA SER A 27 -29.75 -6.44 20.23
C SER A 27 -29.70 -7.34 18.99
N GLU A 28 -30.41 -6.95 17.93
CA GLU A 28 -30.36 -7.67 16.65
C GLU A 28 -28.97 -7.54 15.99
N ALA A 29 -28.36 -6.35 16.05
CA ALA A 29 -27.04 -6.10 15.48
C ALA A 29 -25.92 -6.83 16.25
N PHE A 30 -25.83 -6.63 17.57
CA PHE A 30 -24.72 -7.18 18.36
C PHE A 30 -24.97 -8.62 18.83
N GLY A 31 -26.18 -8.93 19.27
CA GLY A 31 -26.53 -10.26 19.77
C GLY A 31 -26.75 -11.29 18.66
N ARG A 32 -27.67 -11.01 17.72
CA ARG A 32 -28.02 -12.00 16.67
C ARG A 32 -27.03 -12.04 15.52
N GLN A 33 -26.69 -10.88 14.96
CA GLN A 33 -25.91 -10.83 13.73
C GLN A 33 -24.41 -10.95 13.99
N ALA A 34 -23.85 -10.05 14.82
CA ALA A 34 -22.43 -10.05 15.11
C ALA A 34 -22.03 -11.17 16.08
N LYS A 35 -22.96 -11.59 16.94
CA LYS A 35 -22.70 -12.52 18.06
C LYS A 35 -21.52 -12.04 18.92
N ASP A 36 -21.52 -10.75 19.23
CA ASP A 36 -20.45 -10.11 19.99
C ASP A 36 -20.40 -10.69 21.40
N ALA A 37 -19.37 -11.48 21.67
CA ALA A 37 -19.24 -12.25 22.90
C ALA A 37 -19.19 -11.37 24.15
N VAL A 38 -18.57 -10.18 24.05
CA VAL A 38 -18.46 -9.25 25.18
C VAL A 38 -19.80 -8.55 25.38
N TRP A 39 -20.44 -8.08 24.31
CA TRP A 39 -21.76 -7.46 24.42
C TRP A 39 -22.81 -8.42 25.00
N MET A 40 -22.84 -9.66 24.52
CA MET A 40 -23.77 -10.69 25.02
C MET A 40 -23.51 -11.02 26.49
N LEU A 41 -22.24 -11.07 26.90
CA LEU A 41 -21.85 -11.27 28.29
C LEU A 41 -22.34 -10.12 29.19
N MET A 42 -22.22 -8.88 28.70
CA MET A 42 -22.67 -7.68 29.42
C MET A 42 -24.19 -7.52 29.50
N ASN A 43 -24.92 -8.21 28.64
CA ASN A 43 -26.37 -8.08 28.50
C ASN A 43 -27.02 -9.47 28.62
N PRO A 44 -26.94 -10.14 29.78
CA PRO A 44 -27.50 -11.47 29.96
C PRO A 44 -29.01 -11.47 29.68
N GLY A 45 -29.47 -12.47 28.93
CA GLY A 45 -30.88 -12.58 28.54
C GLY A 45 -31.33 -11.48 27.56
N TRP A 46 -30.41 -10.85 26.83
CA TRP A 46 -30.70 -9.82 25.82
C TRP A 46 -31.75 -10.23 24.79
N ASP A 47 -31.96 -11.53 24.54
CA ASP A 47 -32.95 -12.08 23.62
C ASP A 47 -34.31 -12.37 24.27
N SER A 48 -34.44 -12.15 25.59
CA SER A 48 -35.68 -12.25 26.34
C SER A 48 -36.39 -10.90 26.49
N GLU A 49 -37.70 -10.91 26.72
CA GLU A 49 -38.48 -9.69 26.97
C GLU A 49 -37.96 -8.90 28.19
N VAL A 50 -37.58 -9.60 29.25
CA VAL A 50 -37.05 -8.99 30.48
C VAL A 50 -35.69 -8.34 30.22
N GLY A 51 -34.78 -9.04 29.53
CA GLY A 51 -33.47 -8.48 29.19
C GLY A 51 -33.56 -7.30 28.21
N GLN A 52 -34.45 -7.37 27.22
CA GLN A 52 -34.75 -6.24 26.34
C GLN A 52 -35.20 -5.00 27.14
N ALA A 53 -36.10 -5.17 28.11
CA ALA A 53 -36.57 -4.08 28.95
C ALA A 53 -35.45 -3.50 29.82
N LEU A 54 -34.59 -4.34 30.42
CA LEU A 54 -33.45 -3.90 31.24
C LEU A 54 -32.39 -3.16 30.43
N ASN A 55 -32.05 -3.65 29.24
CA ASN A 55 -31.08 -2.99 28.36
C ASN A 55 -31.62 -1.64 27.86
N ALA A 56 -32.91 -1.58 27.50
CA ALA A 56 -33.58 -0.34 27.14
C ALA A 56 -33.59 0.65 28.31
N GLN A 57 -33.85 0.21 29.55
CA GLN A 57 -33.78 1.07 30.74
C GLN A 57 -32.36 1.61 30.98
N SER A 58 -31.32 0.80 30.75
CA SER A 58 -29.93 1.25 30.85
C SER A 58 -29.61 2.32 29.82
N LEU A 59 -30.10 2.15 28.58
CA LEU A 59 -29.97 3.15 27.52
C LEU A 59 -30.74 4.44 27.82
N ILE A 60 -31.97 4.34 28.37
CA ILE A 60 -32.78 5.48 28.82
C ILE A 60 -32.09 6.22 29.97
N LYS A 61 -31.53 5.49 30.94
CA LYS A 61 -30.77 6.07 32.05
C LYS A 61 -29.59 6.87 31.51
N ARG A 62 -28.83 6.30 30.57
CA ARG A 62 -27.69 6.97 29.91
C ARG A 62 -28.14 8.23 29.16
N TRP A 63 -29.26 8.18 28.45
CA TRP A 63 -29.81 9.35 27.75
C TRP A 63 -30.22 10.46 28.72
N LYS A 64 -30.95 10.12 29.79
CA LYS A 64 -31.40 11.09 30.81
C LYS A 64 -30.26 11.67 31.64
N SER A 65 -29.15 10.95 31.81
CA SER A 65 -27.98 11.42 32.54
C SER A 65 -27.01 12.24 31.68
N THR A 66 -27.41 12.64 30.46
CA THR A 66 -26.57 13.44 29.57
C THR A 66 -26.29 14.81 30.19
N THR A 67 -25.01 15.10 30.39
CA THR A 67 -24.51 16.40 30.85
C THR A 67 -24.41 17.37 29.66
N ALA A 68 -24.14 18.65 29.92
CA ALA A 68 -23.93 19.66 28.90
C ALA A 68 -22.52 20.26 28.97
N ASN A 69 -21.97 20.65 27.81
CA ASN A 69 -20.75 21.44 27.74
C ASN A 69 -21.01 22.92 28.09
N LYS A 70 -19.94 23.73 28.10
CA LYS A 70 -19.94 25.16 28.42
C LYS A 70 -20.87 26.00 27.55
N ASP A 71 -21.18 25.52 26.34
CA ASP A 71 -22.07 26.18 25.38
C ASP A 71 -23.55 25.72 25.56
N GLY A 72 -23.84 24.93 26.59
CA GLY A 72 -25.17 24.38 26.88
C GLY A 72 -25.60 23.25 25.94
N LYS A 73 -24.70 22.73 25.09
CA LYS A 73 -25.01 21.60 24.20
C LYS A 73 -24.82 20.28 24.95
N PRO A 74 -25.65 19.25 24.70
CA PRO A 74 -25.50 17.95 25.34
C PRO A 74 -24.16 17.31 24.96
N ASN A 75 -23.44 16.76 25.94
CA ASN A 75 -22.18 16.05 25.72
C ASN A 75 -22.40 14.73 24.99
N THR A 76 -23.54 14.06 25.19
CA THR A 76 -23.90 12.85 24.44
C THR A 76 -25.12 13.11 23.54
N VAL A 77 -25.02 12.75 22.27
CA VAL A 77 -26.08 12.89 21.26
C VAL A 77 -26.54 11.49 20.85
N PHE A 78 -27.84 11.24 20.98
CA PHE A 78 -28.47 10.00 20.54
C PHE A 78 -29.26 10.28 19.27
N LEU A 79 -28.91 9.62 18.18
CA LEU A 79 -29.54 9.76 16.87
C LEU A 79 -30.31 8.50 16.53
N LYS A 80 -31.59 8.64 16.17
CA LYS A 80 -32.44 7.56 15.66
C LYS A 80 -32.59 7.69 14.15
N ALA A 81 -32.58 6.55 13.46
CA ALA A 81 -33.01 6.44 12.07
C ALA A 81 -34.40 5.80 12.05
N THR A 82 -35.34 6.39 11.32
CA THR A 82 -36.71 5.88 11.23
C THR A 82 -37.14 5.62 9.80
N LEU A 83 -38.05 4.66 9.61
CA LEU A 83 -38.77 4.37 8.37
C LEU A 83 -40.27 4.23 8.66
N PRO A 84 -41.15 4.51 7.68
CA PRO A 84 -42.58 4.24 7.84
C PRO A 84 -42.81 2.73 8.02
N ASP A 85 -43.61 2.37 9.01
CA ASP A 85 -44.09 1.03 9.26
C ASP A 85 -45.24 0.71 8.31
N THR A 86 -45.12 -0.39 7.57
CA THR A 86 -46.05 -0.73 6.48
C THR A 86 -47.42 -1.16 6.96
N GLU A 87 -47.58 -1.49 8.24
CA GLU A 87 -48.84 -2.00 8.81
C GLU A 87 -49.58 -0.94 9.61
N THR A 88 -48.85 -0.10 10.33
CA THR A 88 -49.44 0.91 11.24
C THR A 88 -49.40 2.33 10.68
N GLY A 89 -48.55 2.61 9.69
CA GLY A 89 -48.29 3.97 9.18
C GLY A 89 -47.50 4.86 10.14
N GLU A 90 -47.21 4.41 11.37
CA GLU A 90 -46.29 5.08 12.29
C GLU A 90 -44.84 4.96 11.81
N ARG A 91 -43.94 5.81 12.28
CA ARG A 91 -42.51 5.68 11.98
C ARG A 91 -41.84 4.79 13.01
N ARG A 92 -41.19 3.72 12.55
CA ARG A 92 -40.43 2.77 13.36
C ARG A 92 -38.95 3.14 13.38
N VAL A 93 -38.30 2.99 14.53
CA VAL A 93 -36.83 3.10 14.65
C VAL A 93 -36.18 1.85 14.05
N VAL A 94 -35.23 2.06 13.14
CA VAL A 94 -34.50 1.02 12.39
C VAL A 94 -32.98 1.12 12.56
N GLY A 95 -32.51 2.10 13.34
CA GLY A 95 -31.11 2.24 13.69
C GLY A 95 -30.88 3.33 14.73
N LEU A 96 -29.73 3.24 15.40
CA LEU A 96 -29.28 4.14 16.46
C LEU A 96 -27.80 4.46 16.26
N ALA A 97 -27.42 5.72 16.47
CA ALA A 97 -26.04 6.10 16.72
C ALA A 97 -25.92 6.96 17.98
N ILE A 98 -24.87 6.71 18.77
CA ILE A 98 -24.55 7.49 19.96
C ILE A 98 -23.20 8.15 19.75
N TRP A 99 -23.18 9.47 19.91
CA TRP A 99 -21.98 10.29 19.83
C TRP A 99 -21.69 10.97 21.16
N ALA A 100 -20.43 11.00 21.60
CA ALA A 100 -20.03 11.59 22.87
C ALA A 100 -18.89 12.60 22.71
N GLN A 101 -19.07 13.81 23.24
CA GLN A 101 -18.04 14.83 23.34
C GLN A 101 -17.21 14.60 24.59
N LEU A 102 -15.94 14.25 24.41
CA LEU A 102 -15.03 13.89 25.50
C LEU A 102 -13.93 14.94 25.66
N SER A 103 -13.65 15.31 26.91
CA SER A 103 -12.56 16.22 27.27
C SER A 103 -12.15 16.05 28.74
N TYR A 104 -10.86 16.24 29.05
CA TYR A 104 -10.39 16.41 30.42
C TYR A 104 -10.29 17.89 30.84
N VAL A 105 -10.71 18.81 29.97
CA VAL A 105 -10.79 20.25 30.30
C VAL A 105 -12.22 20.55 30.75
N ASP A 106 -12.36 21.08 31.96
CA ASP A 106 -13.65 21.37 32.57
C ASP A 106 -14.55 22.21 31.64
N GLY A 107 -15.79 21.76 31.46
CA GLY A 107 -16.78 22.42 30.60
C GLY A 107 -16.66 22.11 29.11
N HIS A 108 -15.66 21.35 28.65
CA HIS A 108 -15.49 21.07 27.21
C HIS A 108 -15.96 19.67 26.77
N GLY A 109 -16.43 18.84 27.69
CA GLY A 109 -16.89 17.48 27.43
C GLY A 109 -16.88 16.66 28.72
N ASP A 110 -17.33 15.41 28.65
CA ASP A 110 -17.22 14.51 29.80
C ASP A 110 -15.81 13.88 29.85
N PRO A 111 -15.21 13.74 31.05
CA PRO A 111 -13.98 12.98 31.19
C PRO A 111 -14.27 11.49 30.99
N PHE A 112 -13.47 10.82 30.16
CA PHE A 112 -13.61 9.38 29.93
C PHE A 112 -12.59 8.61 30.77
N THR A 113 -13.06 7.86 31.78
CA THR A 113 -12.17 7.07 32.66
C THR A 113 -11.97 5.64 32.17
N GLY A 114 -12.90 5.13 31.35
CA GLY A 114 -12.95 3.72 30.97
C GLY A 114 -13.22 2.78 32.16
N ASP A 115 -13.72 3.31 33.28
CA ASP A 115 -14.00 2.51 34.48
C ASP A 115 -15.24 1.64 34.27
N MET A 116 -15.03 0.33 34.27
CA MET A 116 -16.06 -0.69 34.10
C MET A 116 -16.37 -1.44 35.41
N THR A 117 -15.86 -0.98 36.55
CA THR A 117 -16.02 -1.67 37.85
C THR A 117 -17.49 -1.89 38.23
N GLU A 118 -18.32 -0.85 38.15
CA GLU A 118 -19.76 -0.95 38.45
C GLU A 118 -20.51 -1.77 37.39
N PRO A 119 -20.38 -1.49 36.07
CA PRO A 119 -21.03 -2.29 35.02
C PRO A 119 -20.70 -3.78 35.07
N LEU A 120 -19.47 -4.15 35.45
CA LEU A 120 -19.02 -5.54 35.50
C LEU A 120 -19.24 -6.22 36.85
N SER A 121 -19.79 -5.51 37.85
CA SER A 121 -19.91 -6.01 39.22
C SER A 121 -20.78 -7.27 39.36
N ALA A 122 -21.73 -7.47 38.45
CA ALA A 122 -22.64 -8.61 38.42
C ALA A 122 -22.07 -9.86 37.69
N LEU A 123 -20.92 -9.75 37.02
CA LEU A 123 -20.29 -10.87 36.33
C LEU A 123 -19.50 -11.77 37.29
N GLU A 124 -19.44 -13.07 36.99
CA GLU A 124 -18.55 -13.99 37.68
C GLU A 124 -17.08 -13.56 37.54
N ASP A 125 -16.23 -13.94 38.50
CA ASP A 125 -14.87 -13.43 38.60
C ASP A 125 -14.04 -13.57 37.31
N ALA A 126 -14.16 -14.70 36.60
CA ALA A 126 -13.43 -14.93 35.35
C ALA A 126 -13.93 -14.05 34.21
N ASP A 127 -15.26 -13.94 34.06
CA ASP A 127 -15.90 -13.14 33.02
C ASP A 127 -15.74 -11.64 33.28
N ARG A 128 -15.77 -11.22 34.54
CA ARG A 128 -15.45 -9.85 34.98
C ARG A 128 -14.02 -9.47 34.60
N ARG A 129 -13.03 -10.33 34.90
CA ARG A 129 -11.61 -10.08 34.53
C ARG A 129 -11.45 -10.00 33.02
N PHE A 130 -12.02 -10.95 32.29
CA PHE A 130 -11.95 -10.96 30.83
C PHE A 130 -12.57 -9.70 30.22
N ALA A 131 -13.80 -9.33 30.60
CA ALA A 131 -14.47 -8.15 30.08
C ALA A 131 -13.72 -6.85 30.45
N ASP A 132 -13.22 -6.72 31.68
CA ASP A 132 -12.40 -5.57 32.10
C ASP A 132 -11.13 -5.43 31.24
N GLN A 133 -10.41 -6.52 30.99
CA GLN A 133 -9.22 -6.53 30.11
C GLN A 133 -9.57 -6.20 28.65
N MET A 134 -10.70 -6.70 28.15
CA MET A 134 -11.19 -6.38 26.81
C MET A 134 -11.50 -4.89 26.65
N PHE A 135 -12.25 -4.29 27.59
CA PHE A 135 -12.59 -2.87 27.54
C PHE A 135 -11.38 -1.95 27.76
N ARG A 136 -10.47 -2.33 28.67
CA ARG A 136 -9.19 -1.61 28.85
C ARG A 136 -8.39 -1.57 27.57
N SER A 137 -8.31 -2.68 26.85
CA SER A 137 -7.60 -2.77 25.56
C SER A 137 -8.32 -1.96 24.48
N LEU A 138 -9.64 -2.13 24.37
CA LEU A 138 -10.48 -1.46 23.36
C LEU A 138 -10.38 0.07 23.45
N TRP A 139 -10.44 0.63 24.66
CA TRP A 139 -10.46 2.08 24.87
C TRP A 139 -9.11 2.70 25.24
N LYS A 140 -8.02 1.90 25.26
CA LYS A 140 -6.68 2.37 25.59
C LYS A 140 -6.30 3.60 24.76
N ARG A 141 -6.41 3.47 23.43
CA ARG A 141 -6.05 4.56 22.51
C ARG A 141 -7.00 5.75 22.61
N ARG A 142 -8.30 5.52 22.81
CA ARG A 142 -9.29 6.59 23.05
C ARG A 142 -8.90 7.45 24.24
N ILE A 143 -8.61 6.83 25.38
CA ILE A 143 -8.21 7.52 26.62
C ILE A 143 -6.94 8.36 26.39
N GLU A 144 -5.93 7.78 25.75
CA GLU A 144 -4.69 8.49 25.41
C GLU A 144 -4.96 9.68 24.50
N TYR A 145 -5.78 9.51 23.47
CA TYR A 145 -6.05 10.56 22.50
C TYR A 145 -6.82 11.73 23.10
N VAL A 146 -7.82 11.49 23.96
CA VAL A 146 -8.50 12.57 24.70
C VAL A 146 -7.49 13.36 25.54
N LYS A 147 -6.53 12.68 26.21
CA LYS A 147 -5.45 13.36 26.97
C LYS A 147 -4.54 14.18 26.08
N GLU A 148 -4.21 13.69 24.89
CA GLU A 148 -3.40 14.42 23.91
C GLU A 148 -4.10 15.69 23.45
N VAL A 149 -5.38 15.62 23.07
CA VAL A 149 -6.17 16.77 22.62
C VAL A 149 -6.35 17.79 23.76
N SER A 150 -6.63 17.34 24.98
CA SER A 150 -6.73 18.23 26.14
C SER A 150 -5.42 18.98 26.45
N LYS A 151 -4.27 18.50 25.95
CA LYS A 151 -2.95 19.12 26.15
C LYS A 151 -2.41 19.82 24.90
N SER A 152 -3.06 19.72 23.75
CA SER A 152 -2.49 20.18 22.47
C SER A 152 -2.73 21.67 22.18
N GLY A 153 -3.45 22.39 23.04
CA GLY A 153 -3.85 23.79 22.78
C GLY A 153 -4.89 23.96 21.66
N ARG A 154 -5.59 22.88 21.28
CA ARG A 154 -6.71 22.94 20.33
C ARG A 154 -7.91 23.63 20.96
N GLU A 155 -8.69 24.37 20.18
CA GLU A 155 -9.97 24.95 20.58
C GLU A 155 -11.06 24.47 19.61
N PRO A 156 -12.06 23.67 20.05
CA PRO A 156 -12.21 23.18 21.43
C PRO A 156 -11.20 22.07 21.78
N PRO A 157 -10.71 21.98 23.04
CA PRO A 157 -9.88 20.88 23.55
C PRO A 157 -10.70 19.60 23.80
N ALA A 158 -11.48 19.16 22.83
CA ALA A 158 -12.36 18.00 22.91
C ALA A 158 -12.33 17.16 21.63
N ILE A 159 -12.82 15.93 21.71
CA ILE A 159 -13.09 15.07 20.55
C ILE A 159 -14.56 14.65 20.54
N PHE A 160 -15.07 14.19 19.39
CA PHE A 160 -16.43 13.69 19.25
C PHE A 160 -16.46 12.21 18.83
N VAL A 161 -16.73 11.33 19.78
CA VAL A 161 -16.58 9.89 19.61
C VAL A 161 -17.89 9.26 19.12
N LEU A 162 -17.84 8.49 18.03
CA LEU A 162 -18.93 7.57 17.70
C LEU A 162 -18.79 6.34 18.61
N ASP A 163 -19.60 6.31 19.66
CA ASP A 163 -19.53 5.31 20.72
C ASP A 163 -20.30 4.04 20.39
N MET A 164 -21.41 4.17 19.65
CA MET A 164 -22.18 3.03 19.16
C MET A 164 -22.90 3.39 17.86
N CYS A 165 -22.94 2.45 16.92
CA CYS A 165 -23.78 2.53 15.73
C CYS A 165 -24.39 1.15 15.46
N ALA A 166 -25.71 1.03 15.61
CA ALA A 166 -26.43 -0.21 15.38
C ALA A 166 -27.56 0.02 14.37
N VAL A 167 -27.70 -0.91 13.43
CA VAL A 167 -28.77 -0.93 12.43
C VAL A 167 -29.39 -2.31 12.45
N ASP A 168 -30.70 -2.37 12.55
CA ASP A 168 -31.45 -3.62 12.48
C ASP A 168 -31.05 -4.36 11.17
N PRO A 169 -30.57 -5.62 11.26
CA PRO A 169 -30.14 -6.41 10.11
C PRO A 169 -31.17 -6.48 8.98
N ALA A 170 -32.47 -6.44 9.29
CA ALA A 170 -33.55 -6.45 8.29
C ALA A 170 -33.55 -5.19 7.38
N PHE A 171 -32.90 -4.11 7.82
CA PHE A 171 -32.84 -2.83 7.12
C PHE A 171 -31.42 -2.45 6.67
N GLN A 172 -30.45 -3.36 6.82
CA GLN A 172 -29.08 -3.12 6.34
C GLN A 172 -29.02 -2.97 4.81
N ARG A 173 -27.88 -2.44 4.33
CA ARG A 173 -27.63 -2.10 2.91
C ARG A 173 -28.54 -1.00 2.34
N ARG A 174 -29.32 -0.32 3.17
CA ARG A 174 -30.14 0.86 2.79
C ARG A 174 -29.47 2.21 3.11
N GLY A 175 -28.18 2.21 3.40
CA GLY A 175 -27.41 3.43 3.74
C GLY A 175 -27.69 4.03 5.13
N ILE A 176 -28.43 3.33 6.00
CA ILE A 176 -28.86 3.84 7.31
C ILE A 176 -27.67 4.19 8.22
N ALA A 177 -26.71 3.27 8.37
CA ALA A 177 -25.50 3.52 9.16
C ALA A 177 -24.73 4.74 8.64
N GLY A 178 -24.62 4.86 7.30
CA GLY A 178 -23.97 6.01 6.68
C GLY A 178 -24.64 7.34 7.02
N LYS A 179 -25.98 7.42 6.95
CA LYS A 179 -26.71 8.65 7.32
C LYS A 179 -26.62 8.97 8.81
N LEU A 180 -26.67 7.96 9.70
CA LEU A 180 -26.50 8.14 11.13
C LEU A 180 -25.11 8.70 11.48
N VAL A 181 -24.07 8.16 10.83
CA VAL A 181 -22.69 8.61 11.05
C VAL A 181 -22.47 10.01 10.48
N GLN A 182 -22.95 10.27 9.27
CA GLN A 182 -22.85 11.59 8.64
C GLN A 182 -23.50 12.68 9.51
N ALA A 183 -24.67 12.42 10.08
CA ALA A 183 -25.34 13.37 10.98
C ALA A 183 -24.51 13.71 12.23
N GLY A 184 -23.73 12.76 12.75
CA GLY A 184 -22.80 13.01 13.84
C GLY A 184 -21.57 13.80 13.42
N LEU A 185 -21.01 13.53 12.24
CA LEU A 185 -19.92 14.31 11.65
C LEU A 185 -20.33 15.77 11.42
N ASP A 186 -21.55 15.99 10.91
CA ASP A 186 -22.11 17.32 10.71
C ASP A 186 -22.27 18.06 12.06
N GLU A 187 -22.67 17.34 13.11
CA GLU A 187 -22.74 17.89 14.46
C GLU A 187 -21.35 18.23 15.03
N ALA A 188 -20.34 17.39 14.81
CA ALA A 188 -18.96 17.67 15.20
C ALA A 188 -18.44 18.96 14.55
N LYS A 189 -18.74 19.14 13.26
CA LYS A 189 -18.41 20.37 12.51
C LYS A 189 -19.09 21.60 13.11
N ARG A 190 -20.38 21.51 13.46
CA ARG A 190 -21.12 22.59 14.15
C ARG A 190 -20.61 22.90 15.57
N ARG A 191 -19.80 22.03 16.16
CA ARG A 191 -19.19 22.19 17.49
C ARG A 191 -17.78 22.76 17.44
N GLY A 192 -17.38 23.34 16.31
CA GLY A 192 -16.04 23.91 16.13
C GLY A 192 -15.06 22.92 15.51
N ASP A 193 -15.55 22.10 14.57
CA ASP A 193 -14.74 21.12 13.83
C ASP A 193 -14.02 20.11 14.73
N LEU A 194 -14.79 19.56 15.69
CA LEU A 194 -14.27 18.52 16.58
C LEU A 194 -13.81 17.31 15.78
N GLU A 195 -12.59 16.86 16.04
CA GLU A 195 -12.10 15.61 15.48
C GLU A 195 -12.91 14.43 16.01
N CYS A 196 -13.30 13.54 15.11
CA CYS A 196 -14.13 12.40 15.42
C CYS A 196 -13.30 11.13 15.55
N THR A 197 -13.64 10.25 16.49
CA THR A 197 -12.96 8.96 16.68
C THR A 197 -13.96 7.81 16.89
N THR A 198 -13.55 6.56 16.64
CA THR A 198 -14.35 5.35 16.94
C THR A 198 -13.51 4.08 16.93
N GLU A 199 -13.90 3.06 17.70
CA GLU A 199 -13.39 1.69 17.61
C GLU A 199 -14.25 0.90 16.61
N GLY A 200 -13.95 1.05 15.32
CA GLY A 200 -14.72 0.47 14.23
C GLY A 200 -14.65 -1.06 14.21
N SER A 201 -15.80 -1.73 14.32
CA SER A 201 -15.89 -3.19 14.17
C SER A 201 -15.67 -3.62 12.71
N ALA A 202 -15.45 -4.92 12.49
CA ALA A 202 -15.42 -5.54 11.15
C ALA A 202 -16.61 -5.13 10.25
N MET A 203 -17.78 -4.94 10.85
CA MET A 203 -19.00 -4.61 10.12
C MET A 203 -19.13 -3.11 9.81
N GLY A 204 -18.65 -2.25 10.72
CA GLY A 204 -18.82 -0.80 10.63
C GLY A 204 -17.69 -0.08 9.91
N ARG A 205 -16.45 -0.57 10.00
CA ARG A 205 -15.24 0.18 9.62
C ARG A 205 -15.22 0.68 8.18
N GLU A 206 -15.72 -0.09 7.21
CA GLU A 206 -15.78 0.36 5.81
C GLU A 206 -16.83 1.44 5.56
N VAL A 207 -17.89 1.50 6.37
CA VAL A 207 -18.84 2.61 6.33
C VAL A 207 -18.17 3.87 6.86
N TYR A 208 -17.42 3.77 7.96
CA TYR A 208 -16.76 4.91 8.58
C TYR A 208 -15.63 5.46 7.69
N ARG A 209 -14.83 4.58 7.07
CA ARG A 209 -13.76 4.98 6.14
C ARG A 209 -14.26 5.80 4.97
N ARG A 210 -15.38 5.40 4.38
CA ARG A 210 -16.04 6.16 3.30
C ARG A 210 -16.54 7.54 3.73
N LEU A 211 -16.67 7.78 5.05
CA LEU A 211 -17.11 9.03 5.63
C LEU A 211 -15.95 9.85 6.24
N GLY A 212 -14.70 9.52 5.90
CA GLY A 212 -13.52 10.31 6.28
C GLY A 212 -12.86 9.88 7.58
N PHE A 213 -13.23 8.73 8.14
CA PHE A 213 -12.43 8.11 9.20
C PHE A 213 -11.21 7.38 8.61
N HIS A 214 -10.08 7.44 9.30
CA HIS A 214 -8.85 6.78 8.90
C HIS A 214 -8.30 5.93 10.05
N ASP A 215 -7.69 4.79 9.72
CA ASP A 215 -7.05 3.92 10.69
C ASP A 215 -5.87 4.63 11.38
N GLU A 216 -5.85 4.54 12.70
CA GLU A 216 -4.69 4.92 13.52
C GLU A 216 -4.05 3.65 14.07
N GLY A 217 -2.92 3.25 13.48
CA GLY A 217 -2.23 1.99 13.77
C GLY A 217 -2.32 0.99 12.63
N VAL A 218 -1.78 -0.21 12.84
CA VAL A 218 -1.72 -1.27 11.82
C VAL A 218 -2.49 -2.49 12.32
N GLY A 219 -3.51 -2.90 11.56
CA GLY A 219 -4.32 -4.07 11.88
C GLY A 219 -5.32 -3.85 13.00
N ASP A 220 -5.91 -4.95 13.48
CA ASP A 220 -6.90 -4.92 14.55
C ASP A 220 -6.27 -4.56 15.90
N ILE A 221 -7.06 -4.00 16.80
CA ILE A 221 -6.69 -3.70 18.18
C ILE A 221 -6.18 -4.98 18.83
N HIS A 222 -4.96 -4.90 19.40
CA HIS A 222 -4.43 -5.99 20.21
C HIS A 222 -5.11 -5.98 21.59
N TYR A 223 -5.76 -7.08 21.94
CA TYR A 223 -6.38 -7.24 23.25
C TYR A 223 -5.41 -7.92 24.21
N ASP A 224 -4.89 -7.12 25.15
CA ASP A 224 -4.03 -7.55 26.24
C ASP A 224 -4.90 -8.28 27.27
N VAL A 225 -5.00 -9.62 27.16
CA VAL A 225 -5.73 -10.48 28.09
C VAL A 225 -4.82 -11.54 28.72
N ASP A 226 -5.18 -12.01 29.91
CA ASP A 226 -4.47 -13.10 30.58
C ASP A 226 -4.44 -14.37 29.72
N GLU A 227 -3.39 -15.20 29.89
CA GLU A 227 -3.17 -16.42 29.10
C GLU A 227 -4.37 -17.39 29.15
N GLU A 228 -5.08 -17.45 30.28
CA GLU A 228 -6.30 -18.24 30.42
C GLU A 228 -7.43 -17.84 29.44
N PHE A 229 -7.40 -16.59 28.95
CA PHE A 229 -8.38 -16.06 28.00
C PHE A 229 -7.86 -15.99 26.56
N ALA A 230 -6.66 -16.52 26.29
CA ALA A 230 -6.05 -16.47 24.95
C ALA A 230 -6.97 -17.03 23.86
N LYS A 231 -7.70 -18.12 24.17
CA LYS A 231 -8.64 -18.81 23.25
C LYS A 231 -10.03 -18.19 23.17
N ARG A 232 -10.38 -17.23 24.03
CA ARG A 232 -11.68 -16.54 23.95
C ARG A 232 -11.69 -15.60 22.75
N ASP A 233 -12.84 -15.50 22.10
CA ASP A 233 -13.01 -14.69 20.89
C ASP A 233 -12.76 -13.20 21.17
N LYS A 234 -12.16 -12.53 20.18
CA LYS A 234 -11.76 -11.12 20.26
C LYS A 234 -12.20 -10.46 18.96
N PRO A 235 -13.08 -9.44 19.03
CA PRO A 235 -13.58 -8.83 17.82
C PRO A 235 -12.47 -8.06 17.10
N PRO A 236 -12.40 -8.12 15.76
CA PRO A 236 -11.38 -7.43 14.98
C PRO A 236 -11.71 -5.94 14.82
N ASN A 237 -11.68 -5.19 15.93
CA ASN A 237 -11.90 -3.75 15.94
C ASN A 237 -10.65 -2.97 15.53
N VAL A 238 -10.82 -1.80 14.94
CA VAL A 238 -9.74 -0.85 14.62
C VAL A 238 -10.02 0.51 15.24
N PHE A 239 -8.99 1.23 15.71
CA PHE A 239 -9.17 2.62 16.15
C PHE A 239 -9.12 3.54 14.93
N LEU A 240 -10.17 4.32 14.71
CA LEU A 240 -10.31 5.22 13.58
C LEU A 240 -10.51 6.67 14.04
N ARG A 241 -10.04 7.64 13.25
CA ARG A 241 -10.25 9.08 13.51
C ARG A 241 -10.28 9.93 12.23
N THR A 242 -10.91 11.11 12.28
CA THR A 242 -11.09 11.99 11.10
C THR A 242 -10.01 13.06 10.90
N GLY A 243 -9.30 13.47 11.95
CA GLY A 243 -8.26 14.52 11.89
C GLY A 243 -6.86 13.98 11.65
N LEU A 244 -6.77 12.77 11.09
CA LEU A 244 -5.57 12.32 10.41
C LEU A 244 -5.55 12.96 9.03
N THR A 245 -4.77 14.03 8.86
CA THR A 245 -4.29 14.32 7.51
C THR A 245 -3.35 13.18 7.11
N ALA A 246 -3.16 12.94 5.82
CA ALA A 246 -2.23 11.91 5.32
C ALA A 246 -0.80 12.00 5.93
N PHE A 247 -0.45 13.13 6.56
CA PHE A 247 0.79 13.39 7.28
C PHE A 247 0.84 12.80 8.71
N THR A 248 -0.29 12.73 9.42
CA THR A 248 -0.35 12.32 10.84
C THR A 248 -0.52 10.81 11.03
N ILE A 249 -1.05 10.09 10.01
CA ILE A 249 -1.18 8.61 9.99
C ILE A 249 0.19 7.93 10.15
N ARG A 250 1.26 8.62 9.75
CA ARG A 250 2.64 8.09 9.76
C ARG A 250 3.42 8.34 11.05
N LEU A 251 2.90 9.11 12.01
CA LEU A 251 3.62 9.49 13.24
C LEU A 251 3.11 8.76 14.50
N SER A 252 1.84 8.35 14.57
CA SER A 252 1.27 7.68 15.74
C SER A 252 1.71 6.21 15.89
N THR A 253 2.20 5.58 14.83
CA THR A 253 2.84 4.25 14.87
C THR A 253 4.24 4.25 15.51
N LEU A 254 4.85 5.41 15.75
CA LEU A 254 6.24 5.51 16.23
C LEU A 254 6.40 5.63 17.76
N VAL A 255 5.32 5.88 18.52
CA VAL A 255 5.45 6.38 19.92
C VAL A 255 4.57 5.63 20.91
N TRP A 256 4.62 4.30 20.97
CA TRP A 256 4.23 3.58 22.18
C TRP A 256 5.02 2.29 22.27
N HIS A 257 6.15 2.31 23.00
CA HIS A 257 6.76 1.21 23.77
C HIS A 257 8.01 1.75 24.51
N ILE A 258 7.81 2.56 25.57
CA ILE A 258 8.88 2.81 26.56
C ILE A 258 8.26 2.76 27.96
N THR A 259 8.42 1.62 28.63
CA THR A 259 8.44 1.57 30.10
C THR A 259 9.91 1.41 30.51
N PRO A 260 10.50 2.29 31.34
CA PRO A 260 11.91 2.14 31.73
C PRO A 260 12.04 1.18 32.93
N PRO A 261 13.06 0.32 32.97
CA PRO A 261 13.40 -0.41 34.18
C PRO A 261 14.15 0.50 35.18
N ARG A 262 14.09 0.07 36.44
CA ARG A 262 14.58 0.73 37.65
C ARG A 262 16.03 1.27 37.57
N ARG A 263 16.22 2.44 38.18
CA ARG A 263 17.51 3.09 38.48
C ARG A 263 18.41 2.20 39.35
N VAL A 264 19.68 2.13 38.97
CA VAL A 264 20.82 2.01 39.91
C VAL A 264 21.71 3.23 39.70
N SER A 265 22.10 3.84 40.82
CA SER A 265 22.84 5.08 40.97
C SER A 265 24.32 4.97 40.57
N SER A 266 24.89 6.03 39.98
CA SER A 266 26.06 6.71 40.57
C SER A 266 26.41 8.04 39.87
N GLN A 267 26.51 9.05 40.74
CA GLN A 267 27.41 10.22 40.78
C GLN A 267 27.52 11.25 39.63
N ARG A 268 27.51 12.50 40.12
CA ARG A 268 27.59 13.81 39.47
C ARG A 268 28.95 14.09 38.83
N GLN A 269 28.95 14.91 37.77
CA GLN A 269 29.78 16.11 37.70
C GLN A 269 29.22 17.15 36.71
N GLU A 270 29.32 18.42 37.10
CA GLU A 270 28.73 19.62 36.48
C GLU A 270 29.65 20.29 35.43
N SER A 271 29.00 21.09 34.58
CA SER A 271 29.52 22.27 33.84
C SER A 271 30.33 21.96 32.56
N THR A 272 30.15 22.61 31.40
CA THR A 272 29.81 24.00 31.08
C THR A 272 29.12 24.13 29.71
N ASN A 273 28.37 25.23 29.53
CA ASN A 273 27.71 25.66 28.29
C ASN A 273 28.69 25.95 27.13
N SER A 274 28.34 25.50 25.92
CA SER A 274 28.60 26.23 24.67
C SER A 274 27.53 25.88 23.64
N SER A 275 26.73 26.87 23.29
CA SER A 275 25.63 26.79 22.32
C SER A 275 26.15 26.92 20.90
N CYS A 276 26.15 25.83 20.14
CA CYS A 276 26.11 25.85 18.68
C CYS A 276 24.67 25.52 18.23
N PRO A 277 24.07 26.30 17.31
CA PRO A 277 22.76 25.96 16.77
C PRO A 277 22.93 24.78 15.81
N VAL A 278 22.69 23.57 16.30
CA VAL A 278 22.42 22.44 15.43
C VAL A 278 21.09 22.74 14.75
N LYS A 279 21.15 23.18 13.49
CA LYS A 279 19.98 23.12 12.61
C LYS A 279 19.54 21.66 12.62
N ALA A 280 18.42 21.37 13.28
CA ALA A 280 17.73 20.11 13.12
C ALA A 280 17.24 20.08 11.66
N THR A 281 18.06 19.53 10.77
CA THR A 281 17.62 19.17 9.43
C THR A 281 16.62 18.03 9.62
N THR A 282 15.34 18.37 9.60
CA THR A 282 14.28 17.38 9.41
C THR A 282 14.54 16.70 8.08
N PHE A 283 15.13 15.50 8.09
CA PHE A 283 15.20 14.65 6.92
C PHE A 283 13.75 14.27 6.56
N THR A 284 13.18 14.96 5.59
CA THR A 284 11.91 14.55 4.98
C THR A 284 12.16 13.24 4.24
N MET A 285 11.51 12.16 4.68
CA MET A 285 11.54 10.86 4.02
C MET A 285 11.20 11.04 2.54
N THR A 286 12.13 10.72 1.64
CA THR A 286 11.93 10.79 0.19
C THR A 286 11.62 9.38 -0.31
N ILE A 287 10.41 9.18 -0.85
CA ILE A 287 10.02 7.94 -1.51
C ILE A 287 10.43 8.01 -2.98
N VAL A 288 11.13 6.97 -3.45
CA VAL A 288 11.60 6.87 -4.82
C VAL A 288 11.09 5.59 -5.46
N ASP A 289 10.34 5.73 -6.54
CA ASP A 289 9.92 4.62 -7.39
C ASP A 289 10.93 4.41 -8.52
N ILE A 290 11.73 3.34 -8.45
CA ILE A 290 12.73 3.01 -9.49
C ILE A 290 12.23 2.07 -10.58
N HIS A 291 11.02 1.51 -10.43
CA HIS A 291 10.47 0.55 -11.37
C HIS A 291 9.12 1.09 -11.85
N THR A 292 9.17 1.90 -12.91
CA THR A 292 8.01 2.66 -13.35
C THR A 292 8.19 3.09 -14.79
N HIS A 293 7.18 2.86 -15.61
CA HIS A 293 7.34 2.89 -17.07
C HIS A 293 6.59 4.02 -17.74
N VAL A 294 7.05 4.36 -18.95
CA VAL A 294 6.42 5.28 -19.89
C VAL A 294 6.64 4.83 -21.35
N TYR A 295 5.74 5.24 -22.24
CA TYR A 295 5.92 5.27 -23.69
C TYR A 295 5.92 6.74 -24.13
N PRO A 296 7.08 7.40 -24.22
CA PRO A 296 7.13 8.83 -24.50
C PRO A 296 6.59 9.17 -25.90
N PRO A 297 6.17 10.42 -26.17
CA PRO A 297 5.58 10.84 -27.43
C PRO A 297 6.34 10.38 -28.67
N LYS A 298 7.68 10.47 -28.69
CA LYS A 298 8.49 10.00 -29.84
C LYS A 298 8.40 8.51 -30.05
N TYR A 299 8.29 7.73 -28.97
CA TYR A 299 8.06 6.30 -29.08
C TYR A 299 6.63 5.97 -29.51
N MET A 300 5.63 6.73 -29.05
CA MET A 300 4.24 6.59 -29.51
C MET A 300 4.07 6.94 -30.99
N GLU A 301 4.77 7.97 -31.48
CA GLU A 301 4.85 8.30 -32.91
C GLU A 301 5.44 7.11 -33.70
N LEU A 302 6.54 6.52 -33.21
CA LEU A 302 7.13 5.33 -33.80
C LEU A 302 6.12 4.17 -33.85
N LEU A 303 5.52 3.80 -32.71
CA LEU A 303 4.58 2.67 -32.66
C LEU A 303 3.31 2.89 -33.49
N ARG A 304 2.82 4.13 -33.61
CA ARG A 304 1.63 4.45 -34.44
C ARG A 304 1.93 4.44 -35.94
N SER A 305 3.17 4.68 -36.35
CA SER A 305 3.57 4.66 -37.76
C SER A 305 3.86 3.25 -38.30
N ARG A 306 4.01 2.26 -37.41
CA ARG A 306 4.33 0.88 -37.77
C ARG A 306 3.12 0.10 -38.32
N SER A 307 3.42 -0.80 -39.25
CA SER A 307 2.47 -1.74 -39.85
C SER A 307 2.66 -3.19 -39.37
N THR A 308 3.75 -3.47 -38.66
CA THR A 308 4.09 -4.78 -38.09
C THR A 308 4.31 -4.67 -36.59
N VAL A 309 4.04 -5.76 -35.87
CA VAL A 309 4.24 -5.85 -34.42
C VAL A 309 5.68 -5.44 -34.05
N PRO A 310 5.90 -4.63 -33.01
CA PRO A 310 4.88 -3.98 -32.16
C PRO A 310 4.27 -2.73 -32.82
N TYR A 311 3.01 -2.43 -32.53
CA TYR A 311 2.36 -1.19 -32.98
C TYR A 311 1.24 -0.74 -32.02
N VAL A 312 0.86 0.54 -32.13
CA VAL A 312 -0.34 1.10 -31.48
C VAL A 312 -1.35 1.52 -32.53
N ARG A 313 -2.59 1.04 -32.42
CA ARG A 313 -3.65 1.37 -33.38
C ARG A 313 -5.03 1.44 -32.72
N THR A 314 -5.89 2.28 -33.28
CA THR A 314 -7.33 2.28 -33.00
C THR A 314 -8.04 1.49 -34.10
N PHE A 315 -8.94 0.58 -33.71
CA PHE A 315 -9.72 -0.23 -34.65
C PHE A 315 -11.11 0.40 -34.88
N ALA A 316 -11.68 0.19 -36.07
CA ALA A 316 -12.94 0.83 -36.46
C ALA A 316 -14.14 0.42 -35.58
N ASP A 317 -14.10 -0.80 -35.05
CA ASP A 317 -15.08 -1.39 -34.12
C ASP A 317 -14.81 -1.04 -32.65
N ALA A 318 -13.72 -0.32 -32.35
CA ALA A 318 -13.35 0.16 -31.02
C ALA A 318 -12.67 1.55 -31.08
N PRO A 319 -13.38 2.60 -31.57
CA PRO A 319 -12.77 3.91 -31.86
C PRO A 319 -12.20 4.63 -30.62
N ASP A 320 -12.71 4.31 -29.44
CA ASP A 320 -12.31 4.94 -28.17
C ASP A 320 -11.27 4.12 -27.39
N SER A 321 -10.76 3.02 -27.96
CA SER A 321 -9.78 2.13 -27.31
C SER A 321 -8.60 1.86 -28.23
N ALA A 322 -7.57 2.70 -28.12
CA ALA A 322 -6.29 2.40 -28.73
C ALA A 322 -5.72 1.12 -28.11
N ARG A 323 -5.17 0.25 -28.96
CA ARG A 323 -4.58 -1.04 -28.56
C ARG A 323 -3.10 -1.02 -28.80
N LEU A 324 -2.35 -1.47 -27.79
CA LEU A 324 -0.94 -1.76 -27.88
C LEU A 324 -0.76 -3.26 -28.12
N ILE A 325 -0.17 -3.60 -29.26
CA ILE A 325 0.11 -4.99 -29.67
C ILE A 325 1.63 -5.12 -29.73
N ILE A 326 2.18 -6.00 -28.89
CA ILE A 326 3.63 -6.14 -28.72
C ILE A 326 4.13 -7.54 -29.14
N LEU A 327 3.31 -8.57 -29.00
CA LEU A 327 3.68 -9.93 -29.36
C LEU A 327 2.95 -10.38 -30.64
N PRO A 328 3.60 -11.13 -31.55
CA PRO A 328 2.92 -11.64 -32.76
C PRO A 328 1.66 -12.44 -32.46
N GLY A 329 1.62 -13.18 -31.34
CA GLY A 329 0.44 -13.93 -30.91
C GLY A 329 -0.73 -13.06 -30.44
N GLU A 330 -0.52 -11.77 -30.19
CA GLU A 330 -1.59 -10.82 -29.84
C GLU A 330 -2.27 -10.22 -31.09
N ASP A 331 -1.69 -10.42 -32.29
CA ASP A 331 -2.14 -9.82 -33.56
C ASP A 331 -2.96 -10.79 -34.43
N ASP A 332 -3.83 -11.60 -33.81
CA ASP A 332 -4.68 -12.54 -34.54
C ASP A 332 -5.92 -11.84 -35.13
N PRO A 333 -6.09 -11.79 -36.47
CA PRO A 333 -7.24 -11.18 -37.12
C PRO A 333 -8.60 -11.81 -36.75
N SER A 334 -8.62 -13.03 -36.23
CA SER A 334 -9.84 -13.72 -35.79
C SER A 334 -10.28 -13.34 -34.38
N THR A 335 -9.39 -12.73 -33.58
CA THR A 335 -9.71 -12.22 -32.25
C THR A 335 -10.43 -10.86 -32.35
N PRO A 336 -11.51 -10.60 -31.60
CA PRO A 336 -12.16 -9.28 -31.54
C PRO A 336 -11.15 -8.18 -31.24
N SER A 337 -11.24 -7.02 -31.90
CA SER A 337 -10.25 -5.94 -31.77
C SER A 337 -10.04 -5.46 -30.33
N THR A 338 -11.12 -5.40 -29.54
CA THR A 338 -11.14 -5.07 -28.11
C THR A 338 -10.40 -6.08 -27.24
N SER A 339 -10.14 -7.28 -27.77
CA SER A 339 -9.42 -8.37 -27.13
C SER A 339 -8.00 -8.57 -27.67
N ARG A 340 -7.57 -7.80 -28.69
CA ARG A 340 -6.18 -7.85 -29.20
C ARG A 340 -5.27 -6.97 -28.38
N GLY A 341 -4.08 -7.48 -28.05
CA GLY A 341 -3.12 -6.77 -27.22
C GLY A 341 -3.76 -6.20 -25.95
N ARG A 342 -3.33 -5.02 -25.53
CA ARG A 342 -3.81 -4.35 -24.31
C ARG A 342 -4.38 -2.97 -24.62
N PRO A 343 -5.40 -2.50 -23.86
CA PRO A 343 -5.77 -1.10 -23.91
C PRO A 343 -4.55 -0.24 -23.52
N ILE A 344 -4.32 0.83 -24.26
CA ILE A 344 -3.31 1.83 -23.93
C ILE A 344 -3.99 3.18 -23.75
N GLY A 345 -4.02 3.66 -22.51
CA GLY A 345 -4.51 4.99 -22.17
C GLY A 345 -3.38 6.00 -21.97
N SER A 346 -3.77 7.22 -21.62
CA SER A 346 -2.85 8.33 -21.36
C SER A 346 -1.85 8.05 -20.24
N GLU A 347 -2.18 7.17 -19.29
CA GLU A 347 -1.30 6.74 -18.19
C GLU A 347 0.04 6.15 -18.66
N TYR A 348 0.11 5.69 -19.91
CA TYR A 348 1.34 5.19 -20.51
C TYR A 348 2.22 6.30 -21.10
N TYR A 349 1.66 7.35 -21.69
CA TYR A 349 2.41 8.28 -22.56
C TYR A 349 2.32 9.76 -22.19
N GLU A 350 1.38 10.14 -21.33
CA GLU A 350 1.22 11.50 -20.82
C GLU A 350 1.97 11.65 -19.49
N ILE A 351 3.06 12.42 -19.48
CA ILE A 351 3.89 12.57 -18.27
C ILE A 351 3.12 13.21 -17.10
N LYS A 352 2.11 14.04 -17.38
CA LYS A 352 1.23 14.60 -16.35
C LYS A 352 0.43 13.53 -15.58
N GLU A 353 0.05 12.44 -16.25
CA GLU A 353 -0.67 11.31 -15.60
C GLU A 353 0.28 10.55 -14.68
N LYS A 354 1.55 10.40 -15.06
CA LYS A 354 2.61 9.89 -14.18
C LYS A 354 2.74 10.74 -12.92
N ILE A 355 2.77 12.07 -13.05
CA ILE A 355 2.84 12.99 -11.90
C ILE A 355 1.60 12.86 -11.02
N ALA A 356 0.41 12.79 -11.61
CA ALA A 356 -0.83 12.57 -10.86
C ALA A 356 -0.80 11.24 -10.09
N PHE A 357 -0.32 10.17 -10.72
CA PHE A 357 -0.10 8.88 -10.05
C PHE A 357 0.89 9.00 -8.88
N MET A 358 2.01 9.70 -9.07
CA MET A 358 3.00 9.93 -8.03
C MET A 358 2.39 10.70 -6.83
N ASP A 359 1.65 11.77 -7.10
CA ASP A 359 1.02 12.61 -6.06
C ASP A 359 -0.05 11.85 -5.28
N LEU A 360 -0.80 10.98 -5.97
CA LEU A 360 -1.79 10.09 -5.37
C LEU A 360 -1.12 9.11 -4.40
N HIS A 361 -0.02 8.47 -4.81
CA HIS A 361 0.65 7.42 -4.04
C HIS A 361 1.83 7.91 -3.18
N LYS A 362 2.00 9.23 -3.03
CA LYS A 362 3.04 9.88 -2.22
C LYS A 362 4.47 9.49 -2.63
N ILE A 363 4.69 9.42 -3.94
CA ILE A 363 6.00 9.17 -4.54
C ILE A 363 6.65 10.52 -4.86
N ASP A 364 7.75 10.80 -4.18
CA ASP A 364 8.47 12.07 -4.34
C ASP A 364 9.28 12.08 -5.64
N LYS A 365 9.91 10.95 -5.98
CA LYS A 365 10.73 10.82 -7.18
C LYS A 365 10.39 9.55 -7.94
N SER A 366 10.40 9.62 -9.27
CA SER A 366 10.33 8.45 -10.14
C SER A 366 11.55 8.41 -11.05
N VAL A 367 12.14 7.23 -11.19
CA VAL A 367 13.15 6.94 -12.21
C VAL A 367 12.45 6.18 -13.34
N ILE A 368 11.88 6.93 -14.28
CA ILE A 368 11.07 6.37 -15.36
C ILE A 368 11.92 5.59 -16.36
N SER A 369 11.35 4.56 -16.98
CA SER A 369 12.01 3.79 -18.04
C SER A 369 11.08 3.58 -19.22
N LEU A 370 11.65 3.48 -20.43
CA LEU A 370 10.91 3.03 -21.59
C LEU A 370 10.39 1.62 -21.32
N ALA A 371 9.08 1.39 -21.47
CA ALA A 371 8.52 0.05 -21.31
C ALA A 371 8.93 -0.90 -22.45
N ASN A 372 8.85 -2.20 -22.19
CA ASN A 372 9.09 -3.25 -23.18
C ASN A 372 8.16 -3.08 -24.41
N PRO A 373 8.61 -3.39 -25.65
CA PRO A 373 9.83 -4.11 -26.00
C PRO A 373 11.03 -3.20 -26.34
N TRP A 374 11.09 -1.99 -25.78
CA TRP A 374 12.17 -1.04 -26.01
C TRP A 374 12.41 -0.75 -27.50
N LEU A 375 13.58 -1.09 -28.04
CA LEU A 375 13.93 -0.94 -29.45
C LEU A 375 14.32 -2.28 -30.08
N ASP A 376 14.04 -3.40 -29.41
CA ASP A 376 14.55 -4.72 -29.77
C ASP A 376 14.01 -5.22 -31.13
N PHE A 377 12.93 -4.60 -31.61
CA PHE A 377 12.29 -4.88 -32.89
C PHE A 377 12.79 -4.01 -34.05
N LEU A 378 13.58 -2.96 -33.77
CA LEU A 378 14.02 -2.03 -34.80
C LEU A 378 15.18 -2.61 -35.62
N PRO A 379 15.21 -2.36 -36.95
CA PRO A 379 16.38 -2.63 -37.76
C PRO A 379 17.62 -1.87 -37.25
N ALA A 380 18.80 -2.45 -37.46
CA ALA A 380 20.07 -1.96 -36.96
C ALA A 380 20.38 -0.51 -37.39
N GLU A 381 20.01 -0.17 -38.63
CA GLU A 381 20.23 1.13 -39.26
C GLU A 381 19.32 2.25 -38.72
N GLU A 382 18.20 1.91 -38.10
CA GLU A 382 17.25 2.87 -37.52
C GLU A 382 17.42 3.01 -36.00
N ALA A 383 17.92 1.96 -35.34
CA ALA A 383 17.91 1.85 -33.89
C ALA A 383 18.71 2.96 -33.18
N GLY A 384 19.89 3.33 -33.71
CA GLY A 384 20.73 4.39 -33.12
C GLY A 384 20.04 5.75 -33.07
N ASP A 385 19.49 6.18 -34.21
CA ASP A 385 18.73 7.44 -34.32
C ASP A 385 17.47 7.43 -33.46
N ALA A 386 16.77 6.30 -33.39
CA ALA A 386 15.58 6.15 -32.57
C ALA A 386 15.91 6.25 -31.07
N ALA A 387 16.96 5.57 -30.61
CA ALA A 387 17.42 5.63 -29.22
C ALA A 387 17.75 7.06 -28.80
N GLN A 388 18.50 7.80 -29.61
CA GLN A 388 18.85 9.19 -29.32
C GLN A 388 17.61 10.07 -29.17
N LYS A 389 16.70 10.03 -30.16
CA LYS A 389 15.47 10.84 -30.16
C LYS A 389 14.57 10.52 -28.97
N ILE A 390 14.45 9.26 -28.59
CA ILE A 390 13.62 8.83 -27.46
C ILE A 390 14.26 9.21 -26.13
N ASN A 391 15.57 9.00 -25.98
CA ASN A 391 16.29 9.38 -24.75
C ASN A 391 16.27 10.91 -24.55
N ASP A 392 16.35 11.69 -25.62
CA ASP A 392 16.22 13.15 -25.57
C ASP A 392 14.80 13.58 -25.17
N ASP A 393 13.77 12.95 -25.76
CA ASP A 393 12.36 13.20 -25.40
C ASP A 393 12.11 12.92 -23.91
N VAL A 394 12.60 11.79 -23.38
CA VAL A 394 12.46 11.45 -21.96
C VAL A 394 13.25 12.42 -21.07
N ASN A 395 14.46 12.82 -21.46
CA ASN A 395 15.24 13.82 -20.74
C ASN A 395 14.50 15.18 -20.69
N ASP A 396 13.89 15.58 -21.79
CA ASP A 396 13.10 16.81 -21.88
C ASP A 396 11.82 16.72 -21.04
N GLN A 397 11.14 15.56 -21.00
CA GLN A 397 10.03 15.33 -20.08
C GLN A 397 10.46 15.44 -18.61
N CYS A 398 11.60 14.83 -18.23
CA CYS A 398 12.12 14.96 -16.87
C CYS A 398 12.42 16.43 -16.52
N SER A 399 12.85 17.23 -17.50
CA SER A 399 13.13 18.66 -17.32
C SER A 399 11.92 19.51 -16.92
N GLN A 400 10.70 19.06 -17.25
CA GLN A 400 9.45 19.74 -16.90
C GLN A 400 9.11 19.60 -15.41
N TYR A 401 9.66 18.59 -14.74
CA TYR A 401 9.44 18.31 -13.31
C TYR A 401 10.77 18.09 -12.58
N PRO A 402 11.64 19.12 -12.51
CA PRO A 402 12.98 19.00 -11.96
C PRO A 402 12.94 18.54 -10.51
N GLY A 403 13.74 17.53 -10.19
CA GLY A 403 13.80 16.95 -8.85
C GLY A 403 12.68 15.94 -8.53
N ARG A 404 11.69 15.75 -9.42
CA ARG A 404 10.67 14.69 -9.33
C ARG A 404 10.96 13.54 -10.30
N LEU A 405 11.55 13.82 -11.46
CA LEU A 405 11.76 12.82 -12.51
C LEU A 405 13.24 12.66 -12.90
N TYR A 406 13.63 11.41 -13.05
CA TYR A 406 14.90 10.92 -13.62
C TYR A 406 14.58 9.73 -14.52
N PHE A 407 15.54 9.19 -15.26
CA PHE A 407 15.24 8.05 -16.13
C PHE A 407 16.38 7.07 -16.32
N PHE A 408 16.01 5.83 -16.67
CA PHE A 408 16.90 4.85 -17.28
C PHE A 408 16.79 4.95 -18.81
N GLY A 409 17.92 5.19 -19.49
CA GLY A 409 17.94 5.31 -20.94
C GLY A 409 17.72 3.98 -21.66
N THR A 410 17.13 4.01 -22.85
CA THR A 410 17.02 2.84 -23.72
C THR A 410 18.26 2.70 -24.61
N LEU A 411 18.62 1.47 -24.98
CA LEU A 411 19.79 1.17 -25.83
C LEU A 411 19.38 0.61 -27.20
N PRO A 412 20.10 0.93 -28.27
CA PRO A 412 19.83 0.42 -29.62
C PRO A 412 20.44 -0.96 -29.84
N LEU A 413 19.98 -1.99 -29.13
CA LEU A 413 20.65 -3.30 -29.05
C LEU A 413 20.70 -4.09 -30.37
N SER A 414 19.91 -3.71 -31.37
CA SER A 414 20.00 -4.26 -32.73
C SER A 414 21.09 -3.60 -33.58
N ALA A 415 21.63 -2.44 -33.16
CA ALA A 415 22.72 -1.74 -33.83
C ALA A 415 24.08 -2.38 -33.55
N SER A 416 25.14 -1.86 -34.16
CA SER A 416 26.50 -2.30 -33.88
C SER A 416 26.93 -1.93 -32.45
N THR A 417 27.89 -2.67 -31.89
CA THR A 417 28.45 -2.43 -30.56
C THR A 417 29.03 -1.03 -30.42
N GLU A 418 29.59 -0.46 -31.49
CA GLU A 418 30.11 0.90 -31.52
C GLU A 418 28.99 1.93 -31.33
N THR A 419 27.86 1.75 -32.01
CA THR A 419 26.68 2.62 -31.85
C THR A 419 26.10 2.51 -30.44
N ILE A 420 26.02 1.29 -29.89
CA ILE A 420 25.50 1.06 -28.54
C ILE A 420 26.41 1.73 -27.49
N THR A 421 27.72 1.54 -27.59
CA THR A 421 28.70 2.12 -26.64
C THR A 421 28.78 3.65 -26.74
N ALA A 422 28.63 4.22 -27.94
CA ALA A 422 28.52 5.66 -28.12
C ALA A 422 27.26 6.23 -27.43
N GLU A 423 26.13 5.53 -27.50
CA GLU A 423 24.90 5.98 -26.80
C GLU A 423 25.03 5.86 -25.28
N ILE A 424 25.70 4.82 -24.77
CA ILE A 424 26.04 4.68 -23.33
C ILE A 424 26.85 5.89 -22.84
N GLU A 425 27.91 6.25 -23.58
CA GLU A 425 28.72 7.42 -23.28
C GLU A 425 27.88 8.71 -23.31
N ARG A 426 27.05 8.89 -24.35
CA ARG A 426 26.17 10.07 -24.46
C ARG A 426 25.15 10.16 -23.33
N LEU A 427 24.50 9.05 -22.96
CA LEU A 427 23.56 8.98 -21.84
C LEU A 427 24.21 9.45 -20.52
N SER A 428 25.52 9.24 -20.34
CA SER A 428 26.23 9.73 -19.15
C SER A 428 26.34 11.26 -19.06
N THR A 429 26.07 11.96 -20.17
CA THR A 429 26.05 13.43 -20.26
C THR A 429 24.66 14.03 -20.07
N LEU A 430 23.59 13.22 -20.18
CA LEU A 430 22.22 13.71 -20.03
C LEU A 430 21.89 13.97 -18.56
N LYS A 431 21.29 15.13 -18.29
CA LYS A 431 21.10 15.67 -16.94
C LYS A 431 20.31 14.73 -16.02
N TYR A 432 19.29 14.07 -16.55
CA TYR A 432 18.35 13.27 -15.76
C TYR A 432 18.56 11.75 -15.91
N ALA A 433 19.46 11.31 -16.79
CA ALA A 433 19.75 9.89 -16.97
C ALA A 433 20.51 9.32 -15.76
N ARG A 434 20.12 8.14 -15.27
CA ARG A 434 20.70 7.46 -14.09
C ARG A 434 21.02 5.99 -14.30
N GLY A 435 21.12 5.57 -15.56
CA GLY A 435 21.47 4.22 -15.96
C GLY A 435 20.79 3.89 -17.28
N VAL A 436 20.64 2.59 -17.55
CA VAL A 436 19.98 2.07 -18.75
C VAL A 436 18.95 1.01 -18.38
N ILE A 437 17.89 0.87 -19.16
CA ILE A 437 16.99 -0.28 -19.10
C ILE A 437 17.33 -1.24 -20.25
N MET A 438 17.32 -2.54 -19.98
CA MET A 438 17.68 -3.58 -20.94
C MET A 438 16.78 -4.81 -20.78
N GLY A 439 16.38 -5.42 -21.90
CA GLY A 439 15.70 -6.72 -21.94
C GLY A 439 16.65 -7.91 -21.79
N THR A 440 16.12 -9.14 -21.81
CA THR A 440 16.92 -10.36 -21.60
C THR A 440 17.53 -10.96 -22.88
N SER A 441 17.17 -10.45 -24.06
CA SER A 441 17.65 -10.93 -25.36
C SER A 441 19.06 -10.44 -25.70
N GLY A 442 19.52 -9.34 -25.09
CA GLY A 442 20.82 -8.74 -25.41
C GLY A 442 20.89 -8.34 -26.90
N LEU A 443 21.93 -8.79 -27.60
CA LEU A 443 22.07 -8.60 -29.06
C LEU A 443 21.28 -9.65 -29.88
N GLY A 444 20.33 -10.35 -29.26
CA GLY A 444 19.50 -11.41 -29.86
C GLY A 444 19.91 -12.84 -29.49
N GLN A 445 21.04 -13.03 -28.78
CA GLN A 445 21.53 -14.34 -28.34
C GLN A 445 21.53 -14.51 -26.81
N GLY A 446 20.96 -13.55 -26.07
CA GLY A 446 20.93 -13.51 -24.62
C GLY A 446 22.11 -12.75 -24.01
N LEU A 447 22.11 -12.67 -22.67
CA LEU A 447 23.04 -11.84 -21.89
C LEU A 447 24.40 -12.51 -21.60
N ASP A 448 24.58 -13.76 -22.01
CA ASP A 448 25.84 -14.49 -21.95
C ASP A 448 26.61 -14.47 -23.28
N ASP A 449 26.12 -13.74 -24.30
CA ASP A 449 26.83 -13.54 -25.55
C ASP A 449 28.08 -12.67 -25.32
N ALA A 450 29.26 -13.20 -25.65
CA ALA A 450 30.52 -12.48 -25.53
C ALA A 450 30.58 -11.21 -26.41
N LYS A 451 29.70 -11.07 -27.42
CA LYS A 451 29.57 -9.82 -28.19
C LYS A 451 28.99 -8.66 -27.36
N LEU A 452 28.39 -8.93 -26.20
CA LEU A 452 27.99 -7.88 -25.24
C LEU A 452 29.16 -7.37 -24.38
N ASP A 453 30.34 -8.01 -24.39
CA ASP A 453 31.47 -7.59 -23.58
C ASP A 453 31.85 -6.10 -23.78
N PRO A 454 31.88 -5.52 -25.00
CA PRO A 454 32.09 -4.09 -25.19
C PRO A 454 31.01 -3.21 -24.55
N VAL A 455 29.75 -3.69 -24.55
CA VAL A 455 28.60 -3.00 -23.94
C VAL A 455 28.74 -3.00 -22.41
N TYR A 456 29.07 -4.16 -21.81
CA TYR A 456 29.33 -4.27 -20.38
C TYR A 456 30.53 -3.43 -19.94
N ALA A 457 31.62 -3.44 -20.71
CA ALA A 457 32.80 -2.62 -20.44
C ALA A 457 32.45 -1.12 -20.43
N ALA A 458 31.62 -0.66 -21.38
CA ALA A 458 31.19 0.73 -21.43
C ALA A 458 30.28 1.09 -20.23
N LEU A 459 29.31 0.25 -19.89
CA LEU A 459 28.42 0.47 -18.74
C LEU A 459 29.20 0.52 -17.42
N GLU A 460 30.17 -0.37 -17.23
CA GLU A 460 31.08 -0.38 -16.09
C GLU A 460 31.94 0.88 -16.04
N LYS A 461 32.58 1.26 -17.16
CA LYS A 461 33.41 2.46 -17.29
C LYS A 461 32.64 3.73 -16.91
N HIS A 462 31.39 3.86 -17.36
CA HIS A 462 30.54 5.02 -17.08
C HIS A 462 29.75 4.89 -15.76
N ARG A 463 29.90 3.77 -15.04
CA ARG A 463 29.19 3.46 -13.78
C ARG A 463 27.67 3.62 -13.90
N GLN A 464 27.13 3.17 -15.03
CA GLN A 464 25.71 3.20 -15.30
C GLN A 464 25.06 1.90 -14.85
N LEU A 465 24.05 2.02 -13.98
CA LEU A 465 23.27 0.89 -13.50
C LEU A 465 22.45 0.31 -14.65
N ILE A 466 22.49 -1.02 -14.82
CA ILE A 466 21.57 -1.72 -15.72
C ILE A 466 20.30 -2.06 -14.93
N PHE A 467 19.16 -1.53 -15.33
CA PHE A 467 17.87 -2.06 -14.93
C PHE A 467 17.47 -3.18 -15.89
N LEU A 468 17.65 -4.43 -15.46
CA LEU A 468 17.31 -5.61 -16.25
C LEU A 468 15.84 -5.98 -16.02
N HIS A 469 15.06 -6.00 -17.10
CA HIS A 469 13.61 -6.15 -17.06
C HIS A 469 13.12 -7.25 -18.03
N PRO A 470 12.11 -8.05 -17.64
CA PRO A 470 11.58 -9.11 -18.49
C PRO A 470 10.68 -8.60 -19.61
N HIS A 471 10.48 -9.42 -20.64
CA HIS A 471 9.51 -9.16 -21.69
C HIS A 471 9.07 -10.44 -22.39
N TYR A 472 10.04 -11.30 -22.75
CA TYR A 472 9.82 -12.42 -23.66
C TYR A 472 9.14 -13.62 -23.00
N GLY A 473 9.16 -13.69 -21.67
CA GLY A 473 8.59 -14.76 -20.87
C GLY A 473 9.15 -16.13 -21.22
N LEU A 474 8.29 -17.14 -21.12
CA LEU A 474 8.58 -18.51 -21.52
C LEU A 474 7.75 -18.91 -22.75
N PRO A 475 8.16 -19.93 -23.52
CA PRO A 475 7.39 -20.44 -24.64
C PRO A 475 5.95 -20.78 -24.22
N ALA A 476 4.94 -20.30 -24.95
CA ALA A 476 3.53 -20.42 -24.56
C ALA A 476 3.08 -21.87 -24.30
N SER A 477 3.72 -22.85 -24.94
CA SER A 477 3.45 -24.28 -24.76
C SER A 477 3.65 -24.78 -23.32
N VAL A 478 4.49 -24.12 -22.52
CA VAL A 478 4.73 -24.54 -21.12
C VAL A 478 3.53 -24.28 -20.21
N TYR A 479 2.60 -23.41 -20.62
CA TYR A 479 1.39 -23.07 -19.85
C TYR A 479 0.23 -24.05 -20.11
N GLY A 480 0.39 -24.94 -21.09
CA GLY A 480 -0.59 -25.98 -21.41
C GLY A 480 -1.82 -25.49 -22.19
N PRO A 481 -2.67 -26.42 -22.64
CA PRO A 481 -3.78 -26.14 -23.56
C PRO A 481 -4.92 -25.30 -22.95
N ARG A 482 -4.92 -25.11 -21.62
CA ARG A 482 -5.95 -24.32 -20.90
C ARG A 482 -5.46 -22.92 -20.51
N ALA A 483 -4.29 -22.49 -20.98
CA ALA A 483 -3.70 -21.22 -20.57
C ALA A 483 -4.63 -20.01 -20.78
N SER A 484 -5.45 -20.03 -21.84
CA SER A 484 -6.44 -18.99 -22.13
C SER A 484 -7.51 -18.83 -21.05
N ASP A 485 -7.80 -19.88 -20.26
CA ASP A 485 -8.78 -19.83 -19.16
C ASP A 485 -8.29 -18.97 -17.98
N TYR A 486 -6.99 -18.65 -17.93
CA TYR A 486 -6.34 -18.01 -16.78
C TYR A 486 -5.90 -16.57 -17.07
N GLY A 487 -6.37 -16.00 -18.18
CA GLY A 487 -5.96 -14.67 -18.65
C GLY A 487 -4.43 -14.56 -18.75
N HIS A 488 -3.87 -13.45 -18.27
CA HIS A 488 -2.43 -13.19 -18.31
C HIS A 488 -1.68 -13.63 -17.04
N VAL A 489 -2.32 -14.38 -16.13
CA VAL A 489 -1.73 -14.72 -14.83
C VAL A 489 -0.44 -15.54 -14.99
N LEU A 490 -0.46 -16.62 -15.76
CA LEU A 490 0.72 -17.47 -15.96
C LEU A 490 1.91 -16.74 -16.61
N PRO A 491 1.76 -16.04 -17.75
CA PRO A 491 2.89 -15.35 -18.36
C PRO A 491 3.44 -14.19 -17.51
N LEU A 492 2.60 -13.45 -16.78
CA LEU A 492 3.05 -12.32 -15.95
C LEU A 492 3.61 -12.78 -14.60
N ALA A 493 2.90 -13.65 -13.87
CA ALA A 493 3.29 -14.05 -12.52
C ALA A 493 4.41 -15.11 -12.50
N LEU A 494 4.56 -15.90 -13.57
CA LEU A 494 5.59 -16.94 -13.68
C LEU A 494 6.58 -16.65 -14.81
N GLY A 495 6.08 -16.35 -16.01
CA GLY A 495 6.94 -16.18 -17.19
C GLY A 495 8.01 -15.11 -17.00
N PHE A 496 7.61 -13.89 -16.63
CA PHE A 496 8.51 -12.76 -16.41
C PHE A 496 9.58 -12.99 -15.33
N PRO A 497 9.24 -13.40 -14.09
CA PRO A 497 10.27 -13.64 -13.08
C PRO A 497 11.17 -14.83 -13.43
N LEU A 498 10.66 -15.87 -14.09
CA LEU A 498 11.49 -17.00 -14.54
C LEU A 498 12.44 -16.60 -15.68
N GLU A 499 11.99 -15.80 -16.64
CA GLU A 499 12.84 -15.23 -17.70
C GLU A 499 14.03 -14.46 -17.11
N THR A 500 13.75 -13.55 -16.16
CA THR A 500 14.78 -12.78 -15.44
C THR A 500 15.78 -13.71 -14.75
N THR A 501 15.27 -14.74 -14.06
CA THR A 501 16.11 -15.72 -13.34
C THR A 501 17.03 -16.47 -14.31
N ILE A 502 16.50 -16.93 -15.45
CA ILE A 502 17.27 -17.66 -16.47
C ILE A 502 18.34 -16.76 -17.08
N ALA A 503 17.99 -15.52 -17.43
CA ALA A 503 18.94 -14.58 -18.03
C ALA A 503 20.11 -14.27 -17.08
N VAL A 504 19.83 -14.01 -15.81
CA VAL A 504 20.86 -13.75 -14.80
C VAL A 504 21.68 -15.00 -14.49
N ALA A 505 21.05 -16.18 -14.40
CA ALA A 505 21.77 -17.44 -14.21
C ALA A 505 22.75 -17.71 -15.37
N ARG A 506 22.36 -17.41 -16.61
CA ARG A 506 23.25 -17.48 -17.79
C ARG A 506 24.44 -16.54 -17.66
N MET A 507 24.23 -15.29 -17.23
CA MET A 507 25.32 -14.33 -16.97
C MET A 507 26.28 -14.80 -15.87
N LEU A 508 25.74 -15.36 -14.78
CA LEU A 508 26.53 -15.93 -13.67
C LEU A 508 27.40 -17.09 -14.18
N LEU A 509 26.78 -18.03 -14.89
CA LEU A 509 27.47 -19.22 -15.39
C LEU A 509 28.53 -18.85 -16.43
N SER A 510 28.26 -17.91 -17.33
CA SER A 510 29.22 -17.46 -18.35
C SER A 510 30.33 -16.54 -17.81
N GLY A 511 30.32 -16.23 -16.51
CA GLY A 511 31.37 -15.45 -15.86
C GLY A 511 31.37 -13.97 -16.27
N VAL A 512 30.21 -13.39 -16.62
CA VAL A 512 30.11 -11.95 -16.94
C VAL A 512 30.68 -11.11 -15.80
N TRP A 513 30.27 -11.41 -14.57
CA TRP A 513 30.77 -10.71 -13.40
C TRP A 513 32.24 -11.01 -13.11
N ASP A 514 32.80 -12.14 -13.50
CA ASP A 514 34.24 -12.38 -13.35
C ASP A 514 35.07 -11.51 -14.31
N ARG A 515 34.52 -11.16 -15.49
CA ARG A 515 35.13 -10.23 -16.45
C ARG A 515 34.89 -8.76 -16.09
N PHE A 516 33.69 -8.42 -15.62
CA PHE A 516 33.24 -7.06 -15.31
C PHE A 516 32.85 -6.94 -13.83
N THR A 517 33.88 -6.89 -12.98
CA THR A 517 33.70 -6.98 -11.52
C THR A 517 33.02 -5.77 -10.87
N GLY A 518 33.02 -4.62 -11.54
CA GLY A 518 32.34 -3.39 -11.15
C GLY A 518 30.99 -3.18 -11.85
N LEU A 519 30.52 -4.14 -12.65
CA LEU A 519 29.21 -4.06 -13.29
C LEU A 519 28.10 -4.21 -12.25
N ASP A 520 27.25 -3.19 -12.16
CA ASP A 520 26.09 -3.16 -11.28
C ASP A 520 24.79 -3.38 -12.07
N VAL A 521 23.92 -4.26 -11.56
CA VAL A 521 22.65 -4.62 -12.19
C VAL A 521 21.52 -4.57 -11.16
N LEU A 522 20.48 -3.79 -11.44
CA LEU A 522 19.19 -3.82 -10.77
C LEU A 522 18.28 -4.82 -11.46
N LEU A 523 17.77 -5.79 -10.71
CA LEU A 523 16.86 -6.80 -11.25
C LEU A 523 15.41 -6.47 -10.92
N ALA A 524 14.56 -6.55 -11.95
CA ALA A 524 13.12 -6.47 -11.81
C ALA A 524 12.56 -7.59 -10.92
N HIS A 525 11.45 -7.29 -10.24
CA HIS A 525 10.63 -8.22 -9.47
C HIS A 525 11.41 -9.00 -8.41
N SER A 526 12.23 -8.28 -7.63
CA SER A 526 13.17 -8.82 -6.64
C SER A 526 14.12 -9.89 -7.18
N GLY A 527 14.54 -9.79 -8.45
CA GLY A 527 15.39 -10.80 -9.09
C GLY A 527 14.63 -11.99 -9.65
N GLY A 528 13.32 -11.85 -9.83
CA GLY A 528 12.43 -12.93 -10.21
C GLY A 528 12.38 -14.00 -9.13
N THR A 529 13.01 -15.14 -9.38
CA THR A 529 13.11 -16.25 -8.41
C THR A 529 14.55 -16.49 -7.94
N LEU A 530 15.49 -15.63 -8.32
CA LEU A 530 16.91 -15.79 -8.02
C LEU A 530 17.23 -15.85 -6.52
N PRO A 531 16.71 -14.96 -5.63
CA PRO A 531 16.98 -15.06 -4.20
C PRO A 531 16.58 -16.42 -3.62
N PHE A 532 15.46 -16.98 -4.08
CA PHE A 532 14.95 -18.27 -3.63
C PHE A 532 15.76 -19.45 -4.19
N LEU A 533 16.23 -19.36 -5.43
CA LEU A 533 16.95 -20.43 -6.12
C LEU A 533 18.47 -20.38 -5.98
N ALA A 534 19.05 -19.32 -5.43
CA ALA A 534 20.50 -19.10 -5.34
C ALA A 534 21.25 -20.30 -4.71
N GLY A 535 20.76 -20.82 -3.58
CA GLY A 535 21.38 -21.99 -2.93
C GLY A 535 21.33 -23.27 -3.78
N ARG A 536 20.26 -23.44 -4.57
CA ARG A 536 20.14 -24.57 -5.50
C ARG A 536 21.11 -24.41 -6.67
N ILE A 537 21.23 -23.20 -7.22
CA ILE A 537 22.16 -22.89 -8.31
C ILE A 537 23.60 -23.18 -7.86
N GLU A 538 24.01 -22.69 -6.69
CA GLU A 538 25.33 -22.97 -6.11
C GLU A 538 25.59 -24.47 -5.94
N SER A 539 24.63 -25.19 -5.35
CA SER A 539 24.76 -26.64 -5.19
C SER A 539 24.91 -27.35 -6.53
N CYS A 540 24.10 -26.99 -7.54
CA CYS A 540 24.20 -27.57 -8.88
C CYS A 540 25.55 -27.26 -9.55
N ILE A 541 26.08 -26.05 -9.43
CA ILE A 541 27.40 -25.69 -9.98
C ILE A 541 28.51 -26.57 -9.37
N LEU A 542 28.52 -26.73 -8.05
CA LEU A 542 29.57 -27.48 -7.34
C LEU A 542 29.51 -28.99 -7.58
N HIS A 543 28.32 -29.52 -7.92
CA HIS A 543 28.10 -30.95 -8.19
C HIS A 543 28.05 -31.28 -9.69
N ASP A 544 28.24 -30.32 -10.58
CA ASP A 544 28.26 -30.57 -12.02
C ASP A 544 29.64 -31.06 -12.47
N GLY A 545 29.69 -32.30 -12.99
CA GLY A 545 30.93 -32.92 -13.43
C GLY A 545 31.60 -32.23 -14.63
N HIS A 546 30.80 -31.62 -15.52
CA HIS A 546 31.32 -30.92 -16.69
C HIS A 546 31.96 -29.58 -16.31
N LEU A 547 31.32 -28.81 -15.44
CA LEU A 547 31.88 -27.57 -14.90
C LEU A 547 33.15 -27.83 -14.08
N LYS A 548 33.16 -28.88 -13.26
CA LYS A 548 34.35 -29.28 -12.51
C LYS A 548 35.51 -29.70 -13.43
N HIS A 549 35.24 -30.52 -14.45
CA HIS A 549 36.28 -30.95 -15.39
C HIS A 549 36.86 -29.79 -16.21
N SER A 550 36.05 -28.77 -16.53
CA SER A 550 36.48 -27.57 -17.24
C SER A 550 37.12 -26.50 -16.35
N GLY A 551 37.32 -26.79 -15.04
CA GLY A 551 37.93 -25.86 -14.08
C GLY A 551 37.05 -24.66 -13.72
N ARG A 552 35.77 -24.64 -14.10
CA ARG A 552 34.85 -23.51 -13.92
C ARG A 552 34.28 -23.40 -12.50
N THR A 553 34.60 -24.35 -11.62
CA THR A 553 34.21 -24.34 -10.21
C THR A 553 35.27 -23.72 -9.29
N GLU A 554 36.49 -23.51 -9.78
CA GLU A 554 37.62 -23.04 -8.97
C GLU A 554 37.80 -21.53 -9.12
N GLY A 555 38.06 -20.82 -8.01
CA GLY A 555 38.36 -19.38 -8.03
C GLY A 555 37.22 -18.45 -8.47
N ARG A 556 36.02 -18.99 -8.75
CA ARG A 556 34.83 -18.21 -9.10
C ARG A 556 34.30 -17.42 -7.92
N ARG A 557 33.65 -16.29 -8.19
CA ARG A 557 32.79 -15.63 -7.21
C ARG A 557 31.47 -16.39 -7.12
N ASP A 558 31.04 -16.69 -5.90
CA ASP A 558 29.77 -17.38 -5.69
C ASP A 558 28.57 -16.44 -5.94
N VAL A 559 27.39 -17.03 -6.16
CA VAL A 559 26.13 -16.32 -6.42
C VAL A 559 25.82 -15.34 -5.29
N TRP A 560 26.14 -15.68 -4.03
CA TRP A 560 25.87 -14.83 -2.88
C TRP A 560 26.79 -13.60 -2.84
N ASP A 561 28.06 -13.74 -3.23
CA ASP A 561 29.00 -12.64 -3.37
C ASP A 561 28.51 -11.64 -4.42
N ILE A 562 28.07 -12.15 -5.57
CA ILE A 562 27.53 -11.32 -6.66
C ILE A 562 26.21 -10.65 -6.24
N LEU A 563 25.32 -11.37 -5.53
CA LEU A 563 24.09 -10.81 -4.96
C LEU A 563 24.34 -9.66 -3.97
N LYS A 564 25.45 -9.70 -3.23
CA LYS A 564 25.81 -8.70 -2.22
C LYS A 564 26.66 -7.55 -2.74
N LYS A 565 27.35 -7.74 -3.87
CA LYS A 565 28.30 -6.74 -4.41
C LYS A 565 27.84 -6.07 -5.69
N ASN A 566 27.22 -6.82 -6.60
CA ASN A 566 26.94 -6.40 -7.97
C ASN A 566 25.44 -6.27 -8.28
N ILE A 567 24.59 -7.01 -7.58
CA ILE A 567 23.15 -7.04 -7.87
C ILE A 567 22.39 -6.18 -6.85
N TYR A 568 21.54 -5.31 -7.37
CA TYR A 568 20.47 -4.66 -6.62
C TYR A 568 19.14 -5.33 -6.99
N LEU A 569 18.18 -5.32 -6.07
CA LEU A 569 16.87 -5.91 -6.29
C LEU A 569 15.82 -4.83 -6.09
N ASP A 570 14.83 -4.73 -6.99
CA ASP A 570 13.64 -3.95 -6.65
C ASP A 570 12.81 -4.67 -5.56
N ALA A 571 11.85 -3.97 -4.98
CA ALA A 571 10.91 -4.49 -4.00
C ALA A 571 9.51 -4.78 -4.60
N VAL A 572 9.43 -5.04 -5.91
CA VAL A 572 8.17 -5.39 -6.60
C VAL A 572 7.92 -6.90 -6.43
N ILE A 573 7.46 -7.28 -5.24
CA ILE A 573 7.30 -8.69 -4.83
C ILE A 573 5.98 -8.97 -4.12
N TYR A 574 5.18 -7.93 -3.84
CA TYR A 574 3.81 -7.95 -3.34
C TYR A 574 3.58 -8.58 -1.95
N SER A 575 4.57 -9.27 -1.39
CA SER A 575 4.47 -10.01 -0.12
C SER A 575 5.75 -9.90 0.70
N GLU A 576 5.60 -9.79 2.02
CA GLU A 576 6.73 -9.79 2.96
C GLU A 576 7.55 -11.09 2.89
N VAL A 577 6.96 -12.20 2.47
CA VAL A 577 7.64 -13.51 2.40
C VAL A 577 8.75 -13.45 1.35
N GLY A 578 8.41 -12.99 0.14
CA GLY A 578 9.39 -12.82 -0.93
C GLY A 578 10.38 -11.70 -0.61
N LEU A 579 9.91 -10.61 0.00
CA LEU A 579 10.79 -9.50 0.37
C LEU A 579 11.84 -9.89 1.42
N LYS A 580 11.48 -10.72 2.41
CA LYS A 580 12.43 -11.25 3.40
C LYS A 580 13.48 -12.15 2.76
N ALA A 581 13.11 -12.98 1.77
CA ALA A 581 14.08 -13.78 1.03
C ALA A 581 15.06 -12.91 0.21
N ALA A 582 14.56 -11.84 -0.43
CA ALA A 582 15.39 -10.87 -1.14
C ALA A 582 16.32 -10.10 -0.18
N LEU A 583 15.82 -9.75 1.01
CA LEU A 583 16.59 -9.12 2.08
C LEU A 583 17.73 -10.02 2.56
N ASP A 584 17.46 -11.30 2.82
CA ASP A 584 18.48 -12.25 3.27
C ASP A 584 19.56 -12.49 2.20
N ALA A 585 19.17 -12.43 0.92
CA ALA A 585 20.06 -12.65 -0.22
C ALA A 585 21.01 -11.46 -0.48
N SER A 586 20.48 -10.24 -0.59
CA SER A 586 21.23 -9.05 -1.05
C SER A 586 21.48 -8.00 0.04
N GLY A 587 20.77 -8.05 1.17
CA GLY A 587 20.84 -7.03 2.22
C GLY A 587 19.91 -5.84 1.97
N SER A 588 19.50 -5.16 3.06
CA SER A 588 18.52 -4.07 2.99
C SER A 588 19.03 -2.85 2.24
N ASP A 589 20.34 -2.63 2.19
CA ASP A 589 20.99 -1.51 1.47
C ASP A 589 21.01 -1.72 -0.05
N ARG A 590 20.54 -2.88 -0.53
CA ARG A 590 20.46 -3.22 -1.95
C ARG A 590 19.05 -3.52 -2.46
N LEU A 591 18.04 -3.25 -1.63
CA LEU A 591 16.63 -3.30 -2.00
C LEU A 591 16.11 -1.89 -2.33
N LEU A 592 15.34 -1.73 -3.41
CA LEU A 592 14.81 -0.45 -3.86
C LEU A 592 13.31 -0.54 -4.18
N PHE A 593 12.51 0.39 -3.66
CA PHE A 593 11.07 0.42 -3.93
C PHE A 593 10.73 0.65 -5.42
N GLY A 594 9.66 -0.01 -5.87
CA GLY A 594 9.14 0.08 -7.23
C GLY A 594 7.63 -0.17 -7.28
N THR A 595 6.96 0.28 -8.34
CA THR A 595 5.49 0.11 -8.50
C THR A 595 5.07 -0.73 -9.70
N ASP A 596 5.91 -0.81 -10.72
CA ASP A 596 5.60 -1.36 -12.05
C ASP A 596 4.42 -0.64 -12.75
N HIS A 597 4.17 0.62 -12.37
CA HIS A 597 3.16 1.44 -13.04
C HIS A 597 3.52 1.66 -14.52
N PRO A 598 2.55 1.61 -15.46
CA PRO A 598 1.10 1.52 -15.25
C PRO A 598 0.49 0.13 -15.47
N PHE A 599 1.26 -0.96 -15.39
CA PHE A 599 0.80 -2.25 -15.93
C PHE A 599 -0.32 -2.95 -15.14
N PHE A 600 -0.48 -2.62 -13.85
CA PHE A 600 -1.48 -3.24 -12.97
C PHE A 600 -2.44 -2.19 -12.39
N PRO A 601 -3.29 -1.57 -13.23
CA PRO A 601 -4.28 -0.60 -12.79
C PRO A 601 -5.41 -1.27 -11.99
N PRO A 602 -6.18 -0.51 -11.19
CA PRO A 602 -7.41 -1.00 -10.60
C PRO A 602 -8.39 -1.47 -11.68
N LEU A 603 -9.14 -2.55 -11.39
CA LEU A 603 -10.17 -3.07 -12.30
C LEU A 603 -11.58 -2.58 -11.93
N GLU A 604 -11.76 -2.02 -10.73
CA GLU A 604 -13.03 -1.44 -10.29
C GLU A 604 -13.10 0.04 -10.71
N GLU A 605 -14.23 0.47 -11.29
CA GLU A 605 -14.37 1.80 -11.91
C GLU A 605 -14.17 2.98 -10.95
N ASP A 606 -14.43 2.79 -9.65
CA ASP A 606 -14.32 3.81 -8.61
C ASP A 606 -13.02 3.72 -7.79
N ALA A 607 -12.21 2.69 -8.01
CA ALA A 607 -10.96 2.49 -7.31
C ALA A 607 -9.89 3.47 -7.83
N LYS A 608 -9.53 4.44 -6.98
CA LYS A 608 -8.48 5.41 -7.29
C LYS A 608 -7.10 4.90 -6.91
N GLU A 609 -6.98 4.21 -5.77
CA GLU A 609 -5.70 3.69 -5.28
C GLU A 609 -5.32 2.38 -5.97
N TRP A 610 -4.03 2.26 -6.29
CA TRP A 610 -3.50 1.09 -6.96
C TRP A 610 -3.13 0.04 -5.91
N HIS A 611 -3.91 -1.04 -5.84
CA HIS A 611 -3.61 -2.17 -4.96
C HIS A 611 -2.20 -2.73 -5.20
N SER A 612 -1.73 -2.71 -6.46
CA SER A 612 -0.36 -3.08 -6.86
C SER A 612 0.72 -2.27 -6.13
N VAL A 613 0.46 -0.99 -5.84
CA VAL A 613 1.37 -0.12 -5.07
C VAL A 613 1.28 -0.41 -3.58
N ASN A 614 0.04 -0.46 -3.04
CA ASN A 614 -0.21 -0.67 -1.62
C ASN A 614 0.31 -2.03 -1.13
N ALA A 615 0.28 -3.06 -1.99
CA ALA A 615 0.86 -4.37 -1.69
C ALA A 615 2.37 -4.31 -1.44
N ASN A 616 3.13 -3.57 -2.26
CA ASN A 616 4.57 -3.40 -2.07
C ASN A 616 4.91 -2.52 -0.87
N TYR A 617 4.16 -1.43 -0.64
CA TYR A 617 4.29 -0.66 0.62
C TYR A 617 4.04 -1.54 1.84
N GLY A 618 2.98 -2.37 1.81
CA GLY A 618 2.63 -3.30 2.87
C GLY A 618 3.71 -4.36 3.10
N ALA A 619 4.30 -4.91 2.03
CA ALA A 619 5.39 -5.86 2.12
C ALA A 619 6.62 -5.26 2.84
N ILE A 620 7.03 -4.04 2.47
CA ILE A 620 8.16 -3.33 3.10
C ILE A 620 7.84 -3.04 4.57
N SER A 621 6.68 -2.47 4.86
CA SER A 621 6.26 -2.14 6.22
C SER A 621 6.34 -3.36 7.15
N LYS A 622 5.81 -4.52 6.71
CA LYS A 622 5.83 -5.74 7.51
C LYS A 622 7.20 -6.39 7.61
N ALA A 623 8.01 -6.36 6.54
CA ALA A 623 9.36 -6.91 6.55
C ALA A 623 10.31 -6.14 7.47
N PHE A 624 10.09 -4.84 7.65
CA PHE A 624 10.93 -3.94 8.44
C PHE A 624 10.21 -3.37 9.68
N ALA A 625 9.20 -4.07 10.21
CA ALA A 625 8.38 -3.60 11.34
C ALA A 625 9.17 -3.26 12.63
N SER A 626 10.44 -3.65 12.72
CA SER A 626 11.34 -3.35 13.85
C SER A 626 12.49 -2.40 13.49
N ASP A 627 12.59 -1.93 12.24
CA ASP A 627 13.70 -1.11 11.75
C ASP A 627 13.22 -0.07 10.71
N ASP A 628 12.59 0.99 11.22
CA ASP A 628 12.05 2.08 10.41
C ASP A 628 13.11 2.71 9.49
N LYS A 629 14.36 2.78 9.95
CA LYS A 629 15.44 3.37 9.15
C LYS A 629 15.68 2.55 7.89
N LYS A 630 15.79 1.22 8.01
CA LYS A 630 15.91 0.35 6.84
C LYS A 630 14.67 0.39 5.95
N ALA A 631 13.47 0.46 6.54
CA ALA A 631 12.24 0.65 5.76
C ALA A 631 12.32 1.91 4.88
N GLN A 632 12.76 3.04 5.46
CA GLN A 632 12.94 4.29 4.72
C GLN A 632 14.06 4.22 3.67
N ASP A 633 15.13 3.50 3.97
CA ASP A 633 16.21 3.32 3.00
C ASP A 633 15.72 2.49 1.80
N VAL A 634 14.94 1.43 2.01
CA VAL A 634 14.31 0.66 0.92
C VAL A 634 13.29 1.52 0.15
N LEU A 635 12.49 2.32 0.84
CA LEU A 635 11.48 3.20 0.23
C LEU A 635 12.08 4.31 -0.64
N GLY A 636 13.35 4.69 -0.43
CA GLY A 636 13.99 5.66 -1.31
C GLY A 636 15.42 6.07 -0.95
N GLY A 637 15.85 5.93 0.31
CA GLY A 637 17.23 6.30 0.71
C GLY A 637 18.31 5.57 -0.10
N ASN A 638 18.09 4.29 -0.41
CA ASN A 638 18.95 3.49 -1.28
C ASN A 638 18.96 4.04 -2.70
N ALA A 639 17.79 4.32 -3.29
CA ALA A 639 17.69 4.88 -4.63
C ALA A 639 18.40 6.24 -4.72
N VAL A 640 18.20 7.13 -3.75
CA VAL A 640 18.87 8.43 -3.69
C VAL A 640 20.39 8.27 -3.69
N ARG A 641 20.92 7.34 -2.89
CA ARG A 641 22.36 7.05 -2.79
C ARG A 641 22.92 6.42 -4.07
N ILE A 642 22.29 5.35 -4.54
CA ILE A 642 22.77 4.53 -5.66
C ILE A 642 22.69 5.32 -6.97
N LEU A 643 21.56 5.99 -7.20
CA LEU A 643 21.25 6.71 -8.44
C LEU A 643 21.57 8.20 -8.34
N ARG A 644 22.20 8.69 -7.27
CA ARG A 644 22.63 10.11 -7.13
C ARG A 644 21.49 11.08 -7.48
N LEU A 645 20.37 10.92 -6.79
CA LEU A 645 19.15 11.71 -7.01
C LEU A 645 19.20 12.97 -6.16
N THR A 646 19.79 14.03 -6.69
CA THR A 646 19.91 15.35 -6.04
C THR A 646 18.72 16.24 -6.34
#